data_AF-A0A9P4DHS0-F1
#
_entry.id   AF-A0A9P4DHS0-F1
#
_cell.length_a   1.000
_cell.length_b   1.000
_cell.length_c   1.000
_cell.angle_alpha   90.00
_cell.angle_beta   90.00
_cell.angle_gamma   90.00
#
_symmetry.space_group_name_H-M   'P 1'
#
loop_
_entity.id
_entity.type
_entity.pdbx_description
1 polymer ?
#
loop_
_entity_poly.entity_id
_entity_poly.type
_entity_poly.pdbx_seq_one_letter_code
_entity_poly.pdbx_strand_id
1 'polypeptide(L)'
;KLVLCDDVAGVSTFGDMPFNPNTREATTACISAFRYRAQIRPSSVENQDYTFKVPGWPGYFSHHAKNLNGQRTQYEIFDYPGRFKDVQHGQDFARYQAEGYRQDAETAACVSNSPKLWPGKRFTLTGHPSETLNREWQVTGSVLEGRQPQAQHGSSGDGTTLSNHLDVIPADRTWRASPLPKPAVDGPQSAIVTGPAGEEIFCDEHGRVRVRFHWDRYCPGNEDSSCWVRVSQAWAGAGFGNLAIPRVGQEVIVDFLNGDPDQPIIMGRTYHQDNRSPGSLPGTKTQMTIRSKTYKGGGFNELKFDDATGNEQVYIHAQKNMDTEVLNNRTTDVKVDHTETIGNNQSITVGLGQTVTVGKENASGHDRTVTVAHDQRNTTGNDRQVTVGHDDTVTVKNDRKTEVMHDRREQVGNDETLVVGNDRKMSVKGKQEQTTTGDHVSLVKGMKSLEVKGDLAQKISGALGLKVQSDIVLESSSRISLKVGGSFVVIHPGGVDIMGPKINLNGGGSAGTPVGVMQPGALEALADNAGDGKDNGSSDGDNGAGSGVGDDQGYSSSGDDEQDNKEKKITSISWSYGEEQTELSDISRHYVDLNLHMHTLNYDIGENVSCDVFYFNPDGTEDSLSVSADVNKNNEAIAMNIFSDISSKIYLYYGD
;
A
#
# COMPACT_ATOMS: atom_id res chain seq x y z
N LYS A 1 -72.50 -14.25 -3.78
CA LYS A 1 -71.23 -14.92 -4.16
C LYS A 1 -70.38 -13.88 -4.87
N LEU A 2 -69.18 -13.58 -4.37
CA LEU A 2 -68.21 -12.78 -5.12
C LEU A 2 -67.64 -13.65 -6.25
N VAL A 3 -67.57 -13.10 -7.46
CA VAL A 3 -66.96 -13.78 -8.62
C VAL A 3 -65.75 -12.95 -9.03
N LEU A 4 -64.57 -13.57 -8.95
CA LEU A 4 -63.35 -12.98 -9.51
C LEU A 4 -63.37 -13.25 -11.02
N CYS A 5 -63.25 -12.20 -11.80
CA CYS A 5 -63.34 -12.24 -13.25
C CYS A 5 -62.40 -11.18 -13.82
N ASP A 6 -61.55 -11.58 -14.76
CA ASP A 6 -60.50 -10.76 -15.39
C ASP A 6 -60.62 -10.69 -16.91
N ASP A 7 -61.65 -11.34 -17.47
CA ASP A 7 -61.98 -11.38 -18.88
C ASP A 7 -63.50 -11.42 -19.12
N VAL A 8 -63.96 -10.78 -20.20
CA VAL A 8 -65.37 -10.73 -20.59
C VAL A 8 -66.01 -12.11 -20.80
N ALA A 9 -65.22 -13.13 -21.18
CA ALA A 9 -65.69 -14.50 -21.32
C ALA A 9 -66.20 -15.12 -20.02
N GLY A 10 -65.68 -14.67 -18.87
CA GLY A 10 -66.15 -15.10 -17.54
C GLY A 10 -67.51 -14.50 -17.14
N VAL A 11 -68.04 -13.56 -17.92
CA VAL A 11 -69.30 -12.86 -17.64
C VAL A 11 -70.48 -13.62 -18.25
N SER A 12 -71.51 -13.87 -17.44
CA SER A 12 -72.68 -14.65 -17.85
C SER A 12 -73.56 -13.94 -18.88
N THR A 13 -74.08 -14.66 -19.87
CA THR A 13 -74.99 -14.09 -20.87
C THR A 13 -76.45 -14.13 -20.42
N PHE A 14 -77.22 -13.11 -20.81
CA PHE A 14 -78.66 -12.97 -20.62
C PHE A 14 -79.44 -13.39 -21.87
N GLY A 15 -78.83 -13.29 -23.07
CA GLY A 15 -79.48 -13.49 -24.36
C GLY A 15 -79.90 -12.17 -25.03
N ASP A 16 -80.86 -12.26 -25.95
CA ASP A 16 -81.31 -11.13 -26.75
C ASP A 16 -82.23 -10.19 -25.96
N MET A 17 -82.03 -8.89 -26.14
CA MET A 17 -82.87 -7.82 -25.60
C MET A 17 -83.34 -6.90 -26.73
N PRO A 18 -84.63 -6.93 -27.09
CA PRO A 18 -85.15 -6.06 -28.14
C PRO A 18 -85.18 -4.60 -27.70
N PHE A 19 -84.86 -3.70 -28.62
CA PHE A 19 -85.08 -2.27 -28.44
C PHE A 19 -86.54 -1.93 -28.74
N ASN A 20 -87.24 -1.34 -27.78
CA ASN A 20 -88.63 -0.89 -27.95
C ASN A 20 -88.85 0.48 -27.28
N PRO A 21 -88.89 1.58 -28.05
CA PRO A 21 -89.09 2.92 -27.49
C PRO A 21 -90.53 3.17 -26.99
N ASN A 22 -91.49 2.29 -27.29
CA ASN A 22 -92.87 2.41 -26.83
C ASN A 22 -93.06 1.76 -25.45
N THR A 23 -92.92 2.56 -24.40
CA THR A 23 -93.01 2.12 -22.99
C THR A 23 -94.43 1.88 -22.47
N ARG A 24 -95.47 2.21 -23.24
CA ARG A 24 -96.88 2.13 -22.79
C ARG A 24 -97.51 0.74 -22.92
N GLU A 25 -96.97 -0.12 -23.78
CA GLU A 25 -97.57 -1.42 -24.15
C GLU A 25 -96.58 -2.60 -24.04
N ALA A 26 -95.37 -2.37 -23.55
CA ALA A 26 -94.33 -3.39 -23.51
C ALA A 26 -94.63 -4.46 -22.44
N THR A 27 -95.09 -5.64 -22.87
CA THR A 27 -95.33 -6.82 -22.01
C THR A 27 -94.11 -7.75 -21.90
N THR A 28 -93.13 -7.60 -22.79
CA THR A 28 -91.87 -8.36 -22.78
C THR A 28 -90.69 -7.52 -22.28
N ALA A 29 -89.63 -8.18 -21.81
CA ALA A 29 -88.39 -7.51 -21.42
C ALA A 29 -87.76 -6.79 -22.63
N CYS A 30 -87.47 -5.50 -22.51
CA CYS A 30 -86.89 -4.69 -23.59
C CYS A 30 -85.98 -3.59 -23.06
N ILE A 31 -85.21 -2.99 -23.98
CA ILE A 31 -84.50 -1.73 -23.75
C ILE A 31 -85.34 -0.60 -24.37
N SER A 32 -85.78 0.35 -23.55
CA SER A 32 -86.66 1.45 -23.99
C SER A 32 -85.94 2.74 -24.34
N ALA A 33 -84.73 2.93 -23.80
CA ALA A 33 -83.84 4.00 -24.18
C ALA A 33 -82.42 3.47 -24.26
N PHE A 34 -81.67 3.90 -25.28
CA PHE A 34 -80.27 3.54 -25.46
C PHE A 34 -79.48 4.80 -25.86
N ARG A 35 -78.65 5.31 -24.96
CA ARG A 35 -77.85 6.52 -25.16
C ARG A 35 -76.39 6.16 -25.28
N TYR A 36 -75.92 6.04 -26.51
CA TYR A 36 -74.51 5.78 -26.81
C TYR A 36 -73.63 7.01 -26.51
N ARG A 37 -72.46 6.78 -25.92
CA ARG A 37 -71.45 7.79 -25.63
C ARG A 37 -70.06 7.26 -25.99
N ALA A 38 -69.31 8.08 -26.72
CA ALA A 38 -67.89 7.87 -26.98
C ALA A 38 -67.09 9.09 -26.53
N GLN A 39 -65.88 8.88 -26.02
CA GLN A 39 -64.99 9.94 -25.58
C GLN A 39 -63.52 9.58 -25.81
N ILE A 40 -62.68 10.61 -26.00
CA ILE A 40 -61.25 10.44 -26.21
C ILE A 40 -60.60 9.92 -24.93
N ARG A 41 -59.77 8.89 -25.08
CA ARG A 41 -58.97 8.28 -24.01
C ARG A 41 -57.56 7.95 -24.52
N PRO A 42 -56.59 7.68 -23.64
CA PRO A 42 -55.25 7.29 -24.06
C PRO A 42 -55.28 6.18 -25.13
N SER A 43 -54.46 6.33 -26.16
CA SER A 43 -54.31 5.41 -27.28
C SER A 43 -53.18 4.40 -27.07
N SER A 44 -52.25 4.66 -26.16
CA SER A 44 -51.20 3.73 -25.75
C SER A 44 -50.80 3.95 -24.30
N VAL A 45 -50.29 2.89 -23.68
CA VAL A 45 -49.58 2.93 -22.40
C VAL A 45 -48.18 2.37 -22.62
N GLU A 46 -47.19 3.10 -22.13
CA GLU A 46 -45.78 2.78 -22.16
C GLU A 46 -45.28 2.66 -20.72
N ASN A 47 -44.77 1.50 -20.32
CA ASN A 47 -44.29 1.28 -18.97
C ASN A 47 -42.83 0.89 -18.96
N GLN A 48 -42.09 1.44 -18.01
CA GLN A 48 -40.70 1.09 -17.79
C GLN A 48 -40.43 0.69 -16.34
N ASP A 49 -39.53 -0.26 -16.13
CA ASP A 49 -39.02 -0.61 -14.80
C ASP A 49 -37.55 -1.05 -14.87
N TYR A 50 -36.89 -1.04 -13.71
CA TYR A 50 -35.49 -1.42 -13.55
C TYR A 50 -35.34 -2.66 -12.67
N THR A 51 -34.39 -3.53 -13.02
CA THR A 51 -33.95 -4.63 -12.15
C THR A 51 -32.43 -4.66 -12.03
N PHE A 52 -31.94 -4.60 -10.80
CA PHE A 52 -30.50 -4.64 -10.54
C PHE A 52 -29.87 -5.99 -10.85
N LYS A 53 -30.67 -7.05 -10.97
CA LYS A 53 -30.19 -8.39 -11.34
C LYS A 53 -29.80 -8.50 -12.81
N VAL A 54 -30.42 -7.68 -13.66
CA VAL A 54 -30.15 -7.62 -15.10
C VAL A 54 -30.19 -6.15 -15.53
N PRO A 55 -29.18 -5.33 -15.14
CA PRO A 55 -29.24 -3.88 -15.28
C PRO A 55 -29.29 -3.40 -16.74
N GLY A 56 -28.81 -4.23 -17.69
CA GLY A 56 -28.91 -3.96 -19.13
C GLY A 56 -30.23 -4.36 -19.77
N TRP A 57 -31.15 -5.00 -19.03
CA TRP A 57 -32.48 -5.31 -19.56
C TRP A 57 -33.29 -4.02 -19.70
N PRO A 58 -33.82 -3.69 -20.90
CA PRO A 58 -34.52 -2.41 -21.11
C PRO A 58 -35.75 -2.22 -20.21
N GLY A 59 -36.40 -3.32 -19.83
CA GLY A 59 -37.57 -3.30 -18.96
C GLY A 59 -38.70 -2.40 -19.49
N TYR A 60 -38.86 -2.29 -20.80
CA TYR A 60 -39.77 -1.36 -21.46
C TYR A 60 -40.86 -2.12 -22.22
N PHE A 61 -42.13 -1.84 -21.93
CA PHE A 61 -43.28 -2.52 -22.54
C PHE A 61 -44.36 -1.53 -22.95
N SER A 62 -44.88 -1.74 -24.17
CA SER A 62 -45.90 -0.90 -24.77
C SER A 62 -47.19 -1.68 -24.99
N HIS A 63 -48.32 -0.99 -24.87
CA HIS A 63 -49.61 -1.52 -25.30
C HIS A 63 -50.42 -0.46 -26.05
N HIS A 64 -50.57 -0.66 -27.36
CA HIS A 64 -51.48 0.14 -28.18
C HIS A 64 -52.92 -0.33 -27.99
N ALA A 65 -53.78 0.61 -27.63
CA ALA A 65 -55.19 0.34 -27.44
C ALA A 65 -55.91 -0.02 -28.74
N LYS A 66 -56.87 -0.94 -28.62
CA LYS A 66 -57.78 -1.32 -29.70
C LYS A 66 -59.08 -0.51 -29.61
N ASN A 67 -59.91 -0.57 -30.67
CA ASN A 67 -61.24 0.06 -30.72
C ASN A 67 -61.19 1.58 -30.43
N LEU A 68 -60.43 2.29 -31.26
CA LEU A 68 -60.18 3.74 -31.14
C LEU A 68 -61.38 4.61 -31.50
N ASN A 69 -62.42 4.05 -32.14
CA ASN A 69 -63.63 4.77 -32.53
C ASN A 69 -63.34 6.09 -33.30
N GLY A 70 -62.41 6.04 -34.24
CA GLY A 70 -61.99 7.19 -35.04
C GLY A 70 -61.01 8.16 -34.35
N GLN A 71 -60.60 7.93 -33.09
CA GLN A 71 -59.59 8.76 -32.43
C GLN A 71 -58.19 8.56 -33.03
N ARG A 72 -57.33 9.59 -32.92
CA ARG A 72 -55.91 9.52 -33.29
C ARG A 72 -55.09 8.70 -32.29
N THR A 73 -53.95 8.17 -32.73
CA THR A 73 -53.03 7.33 -31.95
C THR A 73 -51.97 8.12 -31.16
N GLN A 74 -52.19 9.42 -30.95
CA GLN A 74 -51.17 10.34 -30.44
C GLN A 74 -51.19 10.54 -28.91
N TYR A 75 -52.18 9.98 -28.21
CA TYR A 75 -52.37 10.23 -26.78
C TYR A 75 -51.77 9.08 -25.96
N GLU A 76 -50.51 9.20 -25.63
CA GLU A 76 -49.75 8.22 -24.87
C GLU A 76 -49.73 8.54 -23.37
N ILE A 77 -49.73 7.50 -22.54
CA ILE A 77 -49.33 7.59 -21.12
C ILE A 77 -48.02 6.84 -20.95
N PHE A 78 -47.03 7.48 -20.35
CA PHE A 78 -45.80 6.85 -19.89
C PHE A 78 -45.77 6.80 -18.36
N ASP A 79 -45.41 5.66 -17.78
CA ASP A 79 -45.30 5.47 -16.32
C ASP A 79 -44.01 4.74 -15.90
N TYR A 80 -43.45 5.15 -14.76
CA TYR A 80 -42.28 4.55 -14.11
C TYR A 80 -42.36 4.76 -12.59
N PRO A 81 -42.14 3.72 -11.75
CA PRO A 81 -41.79 2.34 -12.12
C PRO A 81 -43.01 1.45 -12.41
N GLY A 82 -42.90 0.58 -13.41
CA GLY A 82 -43.96 -0.33 -13.85
C GLY A 82 -44.19 -1.57 -12.96
N ARG A 83 -43.30 -1.86 -12.00
CA ARG A 83 -43.35 -2.97 -11.02
C ARG A 83 -43.38 -4.38 -11.59
N PHE A 84 -42.66 -4.62 -12.67
CA PHE A 84 -42.45 -5.94 -13.24
C PHE A 84 -40.97 -6.25 -13.29
N LYS A 85 -40.62 -7.54 -13.19
CA LYS A 85 -39.23 -8.01 -13.27
C LYS A 85 -39.04 -9.07 -14.36
N ASP A 86 -40.05 -9.26 -15.18
CA ASP A 86 -40.07 -10.15 -16.34
C ASP A 86 -40.97 -9.59 -17.44
N VAL A 87 -40.87 -10.22 -18.62
CA VAL A 87 -41.56 -9.81 -19.84
C VAL A 87 -43.08 -9.98 -19.75
N GLN A 88 -43.55 -11.08 -19.17
CA GLN A 88 -44.97 -11.41 -19.15
C GLN A 88 -45.75 -10.39 -18.32
N HIS A 89 -45.30 -10.11 -17.10
CA HIS A 89 -45.94 -9.12 -16.23
C HIS A 89 -45.86 -7.71 -16.82
N GLY A 90 -44.75 -7.35 -17.48
CA GLY A 90 -44.62 -6.04 -18.13
C GLY A 90 -45.65 -5.82 -19.24
N GLN A 91 -45.83 -6.82 -20.11
CA GLN A 91 -46.83 -6.79 -21.17
C GLN A 91 -48.26 -6.77 -20.61
N ASP A 92 -48.54 -7.60 -19.61
CA ASP A 92 -49.85 -7.68 -18.99
C ASP A 92 -50.22 -6.37 -18.27
N PHE A 93 -49.30 -5.76 -17.54
CA PHE A 93 -49.56 -4.50 -16.82
C PHE A 93 -49.80 -3.33 -17.78
N ALA A 94 -49.00 -3.19 -18.85
CA ALA A 94 -49.25 -2.19 -19.88
C ALA A 94 -50.63 -2.36 -20.52
N ARG A 95 -51.04 -3.61 -20.82
CA ARG A 95 -52.39 -3.92 -21.32
C ARG A 95 -53.47 -3.54 -20.31
N TYR A 96 -53.34 -3.97 -19.05
CA TYR A 96 -54.37 -3.77 -18.03
C TYR A 96 -54.57 -2.29 -17.70
N GLN A 97 -53.50 -1.50 -17.66
CA GLN A 97 -53.60 -0.06 -17.51
C GLN A 97 -54.28 0.59 -18.72
N ALA A 98 -53.89 0.22 -19.95
CA ALA A 98 -54.53 0.74 -21.16
C ALA A 98 -56.04 0.42 -21.21
N GLU A 99 -56.42 -0.80 -20.87
CA GLU A 99 -57.84 -1.21 -20.78
C GLU A 99 -58.58 -0.46 -19.67
N GLY A 100 -57.96 -0.28 -18.50
CA GLY A 100 -58.53 0.45 -17.36
C GLY A 100 -58.72 1.96 -17.63
N TYR A 101 -57.74 2.63 -18.24
CA TYR A 101 -57.87 4.04 -18.65
C TYR A 101 -58.92 4.24 -19.75
N ARG A 102 -59.26 3.17 -20.49
CA ARG A 102 -60.24 3.20 -21.57
C ARG A 102 -61.57 2.57 -21.20
N GLN A 103 -61.78 2.24 -19.92
CA GLN A 103 -63.01 1.56 -19.46
C GLN A 103 -64.29 2.31 -19.82
N ASP A 104 -64.21 3.63 -19.99
CA ASP A 104 -65.33 4.51 -20.32
C ASP A 104 -65.18 5.17 -21.70
N ALA A 105 -64.22 4.74 -22.54
CA ALA A 105 -64.00 5.30 -23.87
C ALA A 105 -65.23 5.14 -24.79
N GLU A 106 -65.94 4.02 -24.63
CA GLU A 106 -67.15 3.69 -25.37
C GLU A 106 -68.17 3.03 -24.43
N THR A 107 -69.27 3.71 -24.16
CA THR A 107 -70.29 3.31 -23.18
C THR A 107 -71.69 3.57 -23.73
N ALA A 108 -72.70 2.99 -23.10
CA ALA A 108 -74.07 3.45 -23.29
C ALA A 108 -74.85 3.43 -21.97
N ALA A 109 -75.74 4.42 -21.82
CA ALA A 109 -76.72 4.44 -20.74
C ALA A 109 -78.07 3.93 -21.28
N CYS A 110 -78.60 2.88 -20.68
CA CYS A 110 -79.81 2.22 -21.11
C CYS A 110 -80.91 2.29 -20.05
N VAL A 111 -82.18 2.23 -20.49
CA VAL A 111 -83.32 2.01 -19.60
C VAL A 111 -84.00 0.71 -20.00
N SER A 112 -84.24 -0.18 -19.04
CA SER A 112 -84.91 -1.46 -19.22
C SER A 112 -86.01 -1.67 -18.20
N ASN A 113 -87.00 -2.50 -18.54
CA ASN A 113 -87.99 -3.03 -17.59
C ASN A 113 -87.56 -4.38 -16.97
N SER A 114 -86.35 -4.89 -17.25
CA SER A 114 -85.86 -6.18 -16.76
C SER A 114 -84.99 -6.05 -15.50
N PRO A 115 -85.33 -6.69 -14.37
CA PRO A 115 -84.45 -6.75 -13.19
C PRO A 115 -83.27 -7.73 -13.36
N LYS A 116 -83.26 -8.52 -14.45
CA LYS A 116 -82.26 -9.58 -14.66
C LYS A 116 -80.98 -9.06 -15.31
N LEU A 117 -80.94 -7.78 -15.68
CA LEU A 117 -79.75 -7.09 -16.16
C LEU A 117 -79.08 -6.38 -14.98
N TRP A 118 -77.92 -6.88 -14.57
CA TRP A 118 -77.12 -6.38 -13.45
C TRP A 118 -75.62 -6.53 -13.79
N PRO A 119 -74.71 -5.82 -13.10
CA PRO A 119 -73.28 -5.85 -13.44
C PRO A 119 -72.72 -7.27 -13.48
N GLY A 120 -72.01 -7.62 -14.55
CA GLY A 120 -71.60 -9.01 -14.78
C GLY A 120 -72.61 -9.85 -15.58
N LYS A 121 -73.51 -9.19 -16.32
CA LYS A 121 -74.32 -9.77 -17.39
C LYS A 121 -73.90 -9.23 -18.76
N ARG A 122 -74.00 -10.06 -19.78
CA ARG A 122 -73.94 -9.64 -21.19
C ARG A 122 -75.30 -9.85 -21.85
N PHE A 123 -75.68 -9.00 -22.79
CA PHE A 123 -76.88 -9.18 -23.59
C PHE A 123 -76.65 -8.70 -25.02
N THR A 124 -77.39 -9.26 -25.98
CA THR A 124 -77.36 -8.80 -27.38
C THR A 124 -78.48 -7.80 -27.60
N LEU A 125 -78.15 -6.57 -27.97
CA LEU A 125 -79.17 -5.59 -28.38
C LEU A 125 -79.65 -5.95 -29.79
N THR A 126 -80.97 -6.01 -30.00
CA THR A 126 -81.57 -6.30 -31.30
C THR A 126 -82.67 -5.30 -31.65
N GLY A 127 -82.83 -4.96 -32.94
CA GLY A 127 -83.93 -4.12 -33.42
C GLY A 127 -83.78 -2.62 -33.14
N HIS A 128 -82.58 -2.15 -32.79
CA HIS A 128 -82.28 -0.72 -32.70
C HIS A 128 -82.12 -0.11 -34.11
N PRO A 129 -82.64 1.10 -34.41
CA PRO A 129 -82.55 1.71 -35.75
C PRO A 129 -81.13 1.95 -36.26
N SER A 130 -80.18 2.13 -35.33
CA SER A 130 -78.75 2.17 -35.65
C SER A 130 -78.16 0.77 -35.59
N GLU A 131 -77.82 0.22 -36.76
CA GLU A 131 -77.32 -1.15 -36.91
C GLU A 131 -76.01 -1.41 -36.15
N THR A 132 -75.15 -0.41 -36.01
CA THR A 132 -73.88 -0.55 -35.29
C THR A 132 -74.06 -0.79 -33.79
N LEU A 133 -75.25 -0.48 -33.24
CA LEU A 133 -75.57 -0.74 -31.83
C LEU A 133 -76.20 -2.12 -31.61
N ASN A 134 -76.67 -2.79 -32.67
CA ASN A 134 -77.22 -4.15 -32.61
C ASN A 134 -76.11 -5.20 -32.44
N ARG A 135 -75.55 -5.26 -31.23
CA ARG A 135 -74.38 -6.08 -30.87
C ARG A 135 -74.46 -6.52 -29.41
N GLU A 136 -73.48 -7.31 -28.97
CA GLU A 136 -73.39 -7.70 -27.56
C GLU A 136 -72.81 -6.58 -26.69
N TRP A 137 -73.46 -6.35 -25.55
CA TRP A 137 -73.14 -5.34 -24.55
C TRP A 137 -72.97 -6.00 -23.17
N GLN A 138 -71.95 -5.57 -22.43
CA GLN A 138 -71.69 -5.95 -21.05
C GLN A 138 -72.23 -4.89 -20.10
N VAL A 139 -73.01 -5.31 -19.10
CA VAL A 139 -73.51 -4.46 -18.01
C VAL A 139 -72.39 -4.22 -17.00
N THR A 140 -72.07 -2.95 -16.75
CA THR A 140 -71.07 -2.48 -15.77
C THR A 140 -71.70 -1.78 -14.58
N GLY A 141 -72.88 -1.17 -14.75
CA GLY A 141 -73.67 -0.52 -13.70
C GLY A 141 -75.16 -0.83 -13.85
N SER A 142 -75.89 -0.86 -12.73
CA SER A 142 -77.35 -0.99 -12.71
C SER A 142 -77.92 -0.29 -11.48
N VAL A 143 -78.95 0.53 -11.70
CA VAL A 143 -79.77 1.16 -10.66
C VAL A 143 -81.21 0.74 -10.91
N LEU A 144 -81.73 -0.11 -10.02
CA LEU A 144 -83.09 -0.63 -10.09
C LEU A 144 -84.02 0.20 -9.20
N GLU A 145 -85.04 0.80 -9.79
CA GLU A 145 -86.08 1.59 -9.10
C GLU A 145 -87.44 0.90 -9.23
N GLY A 146 -88.09 0.62 -8.11
CA GLY A 146 -89.46 0.12 -8.06
C GLY A 146 -90.40 1.15 -7.45
N ARG A 147 -91.57 1.37 -8.06
CA ARG A 147 -92.62 2.25 -7.54
C ARG A 147 -93.94 1.50 -7.45
N GLN A 148 -94.61 1.60 -6.31
CA GLN A 148 -95.93 0.98 -6.10
C GLN A 148 -96.93 2.01 -5.53
N PRO A 149 -97.48 2.91 -6.36
CA PRO A 149 -98.35 3.99 -5.90
C PRO A 149 -99.66 3.49 -5.24
N GLN A 150 -100.16 2.33 -5.69
CA GLN A 150 -101.42 1.73 -5.22
C GLN A 150 -101.34 1.05 -3.85
N ALA A 151 -100.14 0.90 -3.27
CA ALA A 151 -99.99 0.35 -1.92
C ALA A 151 -100.53 1.31 -0.83
N GLN A 152 -100.66 2.61 -1.14
CA GLN A 152 -101.24 3.61 -0.26
C GLN A 152 -102.74 3.78 -0.53
N HIS A 153 -103.56 3.58 0.51
CA HIS A 153 -105.02 3.66 0.40
C HIS A 153 -105.46 5.08 0.03
N GLY A 154 -106.24 5.22 -1.06
CA GLY A 154 -106.71 6.52 -1.58
C GLY A 154 -105.84 7.13 -2.70
N SER A 155 -104.71 6.51 -3.06
CA SER A 155 -103.90 6.93 -4.21
C SER A 155 -104.45 6.35 -5.52
N SER A 156 -104.69 7.20 -6.51
CA SER A 156 -105.04 6.81 -7.89
C SER A 156 -103.87 7.13 -8.83
N GLY A 157 -103.42 6.15 -9.62
CA GLY A 157 -102.30 6.29 -10.56
C GLY A 157 -101.94 4.95 -11.22
N ASP A 158 -100.85 4.96 -12.01
CA ASP A 158 -100.31 3.76 -12.67
C ASP A 158 -100.01 2.64 -11.66
N GLY A 159 -100.10 1.38 -12.10
CA GLY A 159 -99.84 0.19 -11.27
C GLY A 159 -98.38 0.08 -10.79
N THR A 160 -98.00 -1.07 -10.22
CA THR A 160 -96.61 -1.33 -9.82
C THR A 160 -95.68 -1.23 -11.03
N THR A 161 -94.68 -0.35 -10.97
CA THR A 161 -93.69 -0.14 -12.04
C THR A 161 -92.29 -0.47 -11.56
N LEU A 162 -91.45 -0.93 -12.49
CA LEU A 162 -90.05 -1.25 -12.28
C LEU A 162 -89.24 -0.66 -13.44
N SER A 163 -88.22 0.13 -13.10
CA SER A 163 -87.27 0.71 -14.05
C SER A 163 -85.85 0.28 -13.67
N ASN A 164 -85.08 -0.16 -14.64
CA ASN A 164 -83.67 -0.50 -14.47
C ASN A 164 -82.83 0.41 -15.36
N HIS A 165 -82.04 1.28 -14.75
CA HIS A 165 -81.09 2.14 -15.43
C HIS A 165 -79.74 1.42 -15.48
N LEU A 166 -79.21 1.21 -16.68
CA LEU A 166 -78.02 0.39 -16.89
C LEU A 166 -76.91 1.24 -17.50
N ASP A 167 -75.68 0.98 -17.05
CA ASP A 167 -74.47 1.40 -17.75
C ASP A 167 -73.84 0.17 -18.40
N VAL A 168 -73.51 0.30 -19.68
CA VAL A 168 -72.98 -0.80 -20.47
C VAL A 168 -71.76 -0.39 -21.28
N ILE A 169 -70.91 -1.36 -21.60
CA ILE A 169 -69.82 -1.26 -22.58
C ILE A 169 -69.99 -2.33 -23.66
N PRO A 170 -69.38 -2.19 -24.85
CA PRO A 170 -69.35 -3.27 -25.83
C PRO A 170 -68.69 -4.54 -25.25
N ALA A 171 -69.25 -5.72 -25.53
CA ALA A 171 -68.74 -6.99 -24.99
C ALA A 171 -67.54 -7.57 -25.77
N ASP A 172 -67.01 -6.85 -26.78
CA ASP A 172 -65.81 -7.24 -27.54
C ASP A 172 -64.50 -6.86 -26.83
N ARG A 173 -64.60 -6.31 -25.63
CA ARG A 173 -63.49 -5.87 -24.79
C ARG A 173 -63.82 -6.15 -23.33
N THR A 174 -62.77 -6.31 -22.54
CA THR A 174 -62.89 -6.56 -21.12
C THR A 174 -62.98 -5.25 -20.36
N TRP A 175 -64.01 -5.10 -19.53
CA TRP A 175 -64.07 -4.00 -18.56
C TRP A 175 -62.98 -4.18 -17.49
N ARG A 176 -62.18 -3.14 -17.27
CA ARG A 176 -61.25 -3.08 -16.14
C ARG A 176 -61.47 -1.80 -15.36
N ALA A 177 -61.29 -1.87 -14.04
CA ALA A 177 -61.29 -0.67 -13.23
C ALA A 177 -60.12 0.24 -13.64
N SER A 178 -60.34 1.55 -13.59
CA SER A 178 -59.25 2.53 -13.73
C SER A 178 -58.17 2.26 -12.68
N PRO A 179 -56.88 2.37 -13.03
CA PRO A 179 -55.79 2.30 -12.06
C PRO A 179 -56.02 3.26 -10.89
N LEU A 180 -55.86 2.77 -9.66
CA LEU A 180 -55.99 3.55 -8.42
C LEU A 180 -54.61 3.94 -7.88
N PRO A 181 -54.50 5.06 -7.15
CA PRO A 181 -53.29 5.39 -6.41
C PRO A 181 -52.92 4.28 -5.43
N LYS A 182 -51.61 4.03 -5.28
CA LYS A 182 -51.09 3.01 -4.36
C LYS A 182 -50.87 3.60 -2.96
N PRO A 183 -50.89 2.76 -1.91
CA PRO A 183 -50.30 3.13 -0.63
C PRO A 183 -48.85 3.55 -0.84
N ALA A 184 -48.46 4.64 -0.20
CA ALA A 184 -47.10 5.16 -0.22
C ALA A 184 -46.57 5.29 1.20
N VAL A 185 -45.25 5.16 1.36
CA VAL A 185 -44.55 5.49 2.59
C VAL A 185 -43.98 6.89 2.45
N ASP A 186 -44.33 7.78 3.38
CA ASP A 186 -43.97 9.20 3.31
C ASP A 186 -42.46 9.45 3.53
N GLY A 187 -41.73 8.50 4.12
CA GLY A 187 -40.30 8.63 4.33
C GLY A 187 -39.64 7.41 4.98
N PRO A 188 -38.33 7.47 5.24
CA PRO A 188 -37.57 6.35 5.77
C PRO A 188 -38.03 5.93 7.16
N GLN A 189 -37.88 4.64 7.46
CA GLN A 189 -38.24 4.03 8.74
C GLN A 189 -37.09 3.18 9.26
N SER A 190 -36.96 3.04 10.57
CA SER A 190 -36.02 2.08 11.14
C SER A 190 -36.56 0.64 11.09
N ALA A 191 -35.64 -0.31 10.99
CA ALA A 191 -35.92 -1.74 11.06
C ALA A 191 -34.73 -2.47 11.70
N ILE A 192 -34.97 -3.69 12.20
CA ILE A 192 -33.93 -4.53 12.81
C ILE A 192 -33.51 -5.62 11.84
N VAL A 193 -32.21 -5.81 11.63
CA VAL A 193 -31.67 -6.88 10.78
C VAL A 193 -31.93 -8.24 11.43
N THR A 194 -32.36 -9.21 10.62
CA THR A 194 -32.76 -10.55 11.07
C THR A 194 -32.01 -11.65 10.32
N GLY A 195 -31.98 -12.84 10.89
CA GLY A 195 -31.34 -14.02 10.31
C GLY A 195 -31.59 -15.27 11.14
N PRO A 196 -31.01 -16.42 10.74
CA PRO A 196 -31.14 -17.67 11.47
C PRO A 196 -30.65 -17.58 12.91
N ALA A 197 -31.19 -18.43 13.78
CA ALA A 197 -30.78 -18.51 15.17
C ALA A 197 -29.28 -18.84 15.30
N GLY A 198 -28.57 -18.06 16.12
CA GLY A 198 -27.12 -18.22 16.35
C GLY A 198 -26.21 -17.65 15.26
N GLU A 199 -26.79 -17.07 14.19
CA GLU A 199 -26.03 -16.44 13.12
C GLU A 199 -25.83 -14.94 13.39
N GLU A 200 -24.62 -14.44 13.13
CA GLU A 200 -24.26 -13.03 13.37
C GLU A 200 -24.37 -12.21 12.07
N ILE A 201 -24.14 -12.84 10.92
CA ILE A 201 -24.16 -12.21 9.60
C ILE A 201 -24.98 -13.09 8.66
N PHE A 202 -26.08 -12.55 8.14
CA PHE A 202 -26.95 -13.26 7.20
C PHE A 202 -27.21 -12.40 5.96
N CYS A 203 -26.50 -12.72 4.87
CA CYS A 203 -26.64 -12.02 3.60
C CYS A 203 -26.58 -12.97 2.39
N ASP A 204 -27.00 -12.48 1.24
CA ASP A 204 -26.90 -13.21 -0.04
C ASP A 204 -25.72 -12.75 -0.90
N GLU A 205 -25.63 -13.26 -2.14
CA GLU A 205 -24.57 -12.95 -3.12
C GLU A 205 -24.45 -11.47 -3.49
N HIS A 206 -25.48 -10.66 -3.20
CA HIS A 206 -25.52 -9.23 -3.47
C HIS A 206 -25.29 -8.38 -2.21
N GLY A 207 -24.94 -9.01 -1.08
CA GLY A 207 -24.79 -8.32 0.21
C GLY A 207 -26.11 -7.79 0.77
N ARG A 208 -27.25 -8.33 0.34
CA ARG A 208 -28.58 -7.96 0.84
C ARG A 208 -28.82 -8.64 2.18
N VAL A 209 -29.62 -8.00 3.03
CA VAL A 209 -30.02 -8.55 4.34
C VAL A 209 -31.55 -8.64 4.44
N ARG A 210 -32.05 -9.34 5.46
CA ARG A 210 -33.47 -9.35 5.81
C ARG A 210 -33.71 -8.53 7.06
N VAL A 211 -34.88 -7.92 7.17
CA VAL A 211 -35.21 -6.99 8.26
C VAL A 211 -36.60 -7.28 8.83
N ARG A 212 -36.81 -6.84 10.06
CA ARG A 212 -38.12 -6.78 10.69
C ARG A 212 -38.49 -5.33 10.93
N PHE A 213 -39.59 -4.89 10.32
CA PHE A 213 -40.17 -3.58 10.60
C PHE A 213 -40.89 -3.56 11.95
N HIS A 214 -40.91 -2.40 12.60
CA HIS A 214 -41.52 -2.25 13.93
C HIS A 214 -43.05 -2.45 13.93
N TRP A 215 -43.71 -2.15 12.81
CA TRP A 215 -45.15 -2.34 12.64
C TRP A 215 -45.53 -3.76 12.22
N ASP A 216 -44.56 -4.63 11.92
CA ASP A 216 -44.84 -6.02 11.54
C ASP A 216 -45.12 -6.88 12.78
N ARG A 217 -46.42 -7.17 12.95
CA ARG A 217 -46.97 -7.95 14.07
C ARG A 217 -46.88 -9.47 13.85
N TYR A 218 -46.66 -9.91 12.62
CA TYR A 218 -46.71 -11.32 12.23
C TYR A 218 -45.33 -11.88 11.89
N CYS A 219 -44.33 -11.00 11.77
CA CYS A 219 -42.95 -11.36 11.54
C CYS A 219 -42.37 -12.21 12.68
N PRO A 220 -41.80 -13.40 12.37
CA PRO A 220 -41.16 -14.27 13.35
C PRO A 220 -39.85 -13.69 13.91
N GLY A 221 -39.22 -12.73 13.22
CA GLY A 221 -37.93 -12.15 13.61
C GLY A 221 -36.72 -13.05 13.30
N ASN A 222 -36.85 -13.96 12.34
CA ASN A 222 -35.82 -14.90 11.90
C ASN A 222 -35.49 -14.70 10.41
N GLU A 223 -34.89 -15.69 9.76
CA GLU A 223 -34.58 -15.67 8.33
C GLU A 223 -35.80 -15.46 7.42
N ASP A 224 -37.05 -15.70 7.85
CA ASP A 224 -38.26 -15.51 7.03
C ASP A 224 -38.93 -14.14 7.22
N SER A 225 -38.26 -13.20 7.88
CA SER A 225 -38.85 -11.91 8.28
C SER A 225 -39.26 -11.00 7.12
N SER A 226 -38.48 -10.95 6.02
CA SER A 226 -38.75 -10.09 4.87
C SER A 226 -38.18 -10.65 3.57
N CYS A 227 -38.42 -9.95 2.46
CA CYS A 227 -37.62 -10.12 1.26
C CYS A 227 -36.17 -9.67 1.49
N TRP A 228 -35.28 -9.98 0.53
CA TRP A 228 -33.90 -9.51 0.54
C TRP A 228 -33.81 -8.02 0.19
N VAL A 229 -33.34 -7.21 1.13
CA VAL A 229 -33.25 -5.75 1.02
C VAL A 229 -31.81 -5.33 0.70
N ARG A 230 -31.63 -4.52 -0.35
CA ARG A 230 -30.30 -3.97 -0.72
C ARG A 230 -29.82 -2.97 0.33
N VAL A 231 -28.50 -2.96 0.55
CA VAL A 231 -27.84 -2.08 1.50
C VAL A 231 -26.98 -1.08 0.75
N SER A 232 -27.29 0.21 0.91
CA SER A 232 -26.45 1.31 0.44
C SER A 232 -25.06 1.21 1.05
N GLN A 233 -24.04 1.39 0.21
CA GLN A 233 -22.63 1.41 0.61
C GLN A 233 -22.08 2.82 0.42
N ALA A 234 -21.06 3.19 1.20
CA ALA A 234 -20.42 4.50 1.07
C ALA A 234 -19.74 4.69 -0.31
N TRP A 235 -19.28 3.60 -0.93
CA TRP A 235 -18.69 3.60 -2.26
C TRP A 235 -18.87 2.21 -2.90
N ALA A 236 -19.45 2.12 -4.09
CA ALA A 236 -19.68 0.85 -4.77
C ALA A 236 -19.36 0.94 -6.28
N GLY A 237 -18.35 0.19 -6.72
CA GLY A 237 -17.96 0.06 -8.12
C GLY A 237 -17.84 -1.40 -8.56
N ALA A 238 -17.56 -1.63 -9.84
CA ALA A 238 -17.42 -2.98 -10.39
C ALA A 238 -16.14 -3.65 -9.87
N GLY A 239 -16.25 -4.48 -8.82
CA GLY A 239 -15.12 -5.18 -8.20
C GLY A 239 -14.30 -4.34 -7.21
N PHE A 240 -14.76 -3.14 -6.84
CA PHE A 240 -14.08 -2.26 -5.88
C PHE A 240 -15.08 -1.44 -5.06
N GLY A 241 -14.65 -0.88 -3.93
CA GLY A 241 -15.45 -0.01 -3.07
C GLY A 241 -15.39 -0.39 -1.60
N ASN A 242 -16.34 0.12 -0.82
CA ASN A 242 -16.55 -0.24 0.58
C ASN A 242 -17.66 -1.28 0.68
N LEU A 243 -17.45 -2.30 1.50
CA LEU A 243 -18.49 -3.27 1.84
C LEU A 243 -18.52 -3.50 3.34
N ALA A 244 -19.59 -3.04 3.98
CA ALA A 244 -19.90 -3.41 5.35
C ALA A 244 -21.29 -4.05 5.35
N ILE A 245 -21.42 -5.29 5.81
CA ILE A 245 -22.73 -5.95 5.89
C ILE A 245 -23.34 -5.69 7.28
N PRO A 246 -24.59 -5.18 7.37
CA PRO A 246 -25.31 -5.09 8.63
C PRO A 246 -25.45 -6.47 9.29
N ARG A 247 -25.18 -6.55 10.58
CA ARG A 247 -25.26 -7.80 11.36
C ARG A 247 -26.67 -8.00 11.94
N VAL A 248 -27.02 -9.26 12.19
CA VAL A 248 -28.29 -9.60 12.87
C VAL A 248 -28.38 -8.86 14.21
N GLY A 249 -29.54 -8.25 14.46
CA GLY A 249 -29.80 -7.43 15.64
C GLY A 249 -29.43 -5.95 15.50
N GLN A 250 -28.71 -5.53 14.45
CA GLN A 250 -28.41 -4.12 14.23
C GLN A 250 -29.62 -3.36 13.68
N GLU A 251 -29.75 -2.09 14.07
CA GLU A 251 -30.74 -1.16 13.55
C GLU A 251 -30.26 -0.51 12.25
N VAL A 252 -31.15 -0.49 11.26
CA VAL A 252 -30.92 0.10 9.93
C VAL A 252 -32.04 1.07 9.57
N ILE A 253 -31.73 2.06 8.75
CA ILE A 253 -32.71 2.99 8.17
C ILE A 253 -33.07 2.48 6.78
N VAL A 254 -34.35 2.14 6.59
CA VAL A 254 -34.93 1.63 5.36
C VAL A 254 -35.76 2.72 4.70
N ASP A 255 -35.40 3.05 3.48
CA ASP A 255 -36.20 3.88 2.58
C ASP A 255 -36.95 3.00 1.57
N PHE A 256 -37.88 3.58 0.83
CA PHE A 256 -38.75 2.87 -0.11
C PHE A 256 -38.65 3.56 -1.47
N LEU A 257 -38.21 2.81 -2.50
CA LEU A 257 -38.00 3.40 -3.82
C LEU A 257 -39.31 3.94 -4.38
N ASN A 258 -39.35 5.24 -4.70
CA ASN A 258 -40.55 5.96 -5.12
C ASN A 258 -41.70 5.92 -4.09
N GLY A 259 -41.39 5.72 -2.81
CA GLY A 259 -42.37 5.57 -1.72
C GLY A 259 -43.13 4.24 -1.75
N ASP A 260 -42.75 3.28 -2.60
CA ASP A 260 -43.45 1.99 -2.75
C ASP A 260 -43.09 1.04 -1.59
N PRO A 261 -44.04 0.65 -0.71
CA PRO A 261 -43.78 -0.26 0.41
C PRO A 261 -43.16 -1.60 -0.02
N ASP A 262 -43.37 -2.02 -1.27
CA ASP A 262 -42.88 -3.26 -1.83
C ASP A 262 -41.43 -3.17 -2.35
N GLN A 263 -40.80 -2.00 -2.29
CA GLN A 263 -39.44 -1.75 -2.79
C GLN A 263 -38.51 -1.14 -1.72
N PRO A 264 -38.27 -1.85 -0.60
CA PRO A 264 -37.38 -1.36 0.44
C PRO A 264 -35.92 -1.33 -0.01
N ILE A 265 -35.17 -0.36 0.52
CA ILE A 265 -33.72 -0.22 0.39
C ILE A 265 -33.14 0.35 1.68
N ILE A 266 -32.10 -0.26 2.22
CA ILE A 266 -31.41 0.24 3.41
C ILE A 266 -30.48 1.38 2.99
N MET A 267 -30.69 2.57 3.55
CA MET A 267 -29.94 3.78 3.24
C MET A 267 -28.97 4.22 4.33
N GLY A 268 -29.12 3.69 5.55
CA GLY A 268 -28.28 4.10 6.68
C GLY A 268 -28.33 3.12 7.85
N ARG A 269 -27.59 3.47 8.91
CA ARG A 269 -27.47 2.73 10.16
C ARG A 269 -27.46 3.70 11.32
N THR A 270 -27.98 3.27 12.46
CA THR A 270 -28.00 4.06 13.68
C THR A 270 -27.50 3.24 14.86
N TYR A 271 -26.83 3.91 15.78
CA TYR A 271 -26.56 3.35 17.11
C TYR A 271 -27.77 3.60 18.00
N HIS A 272 -27.99 2.70 18.96
CA HIS A 272 -29.01 2.82 19.99
C HIS A 272 -28.43 2.34 21.34
N GLN A 273 -29.25 2.32 22.39
CA GLN A 273 -28.80 2.09 23.77
C GLN A 273 -28.00 0.78 23.95
N ASP A 274 -28.41 -0.29 23.27
CA ASP A 274 -27.82 -1.63 23.38
C ASP A 274 -26.75 -1.89 22.30
N ASN A 275 -26.78 -1.12 21.21
CA ASN A 275 -25.75 -1.11 20.16
C ASN A 275 -25.12 0.27 20.14
N ARG A 276 -24.20 0.53 21.08
CA ARG A 276 -23.54 1.82 21.23
C ARG A 276 -22.38 1.98 20.25
N SER A 277 -22.06 3.23 19.95
CA SER A 277 -20.86 3.58 19.18
C SER A 277 -19.58 3.11 19.89
N PRO A 278 -18.49 2.85 19.15
CA PRO A 278 -17.16 2.69 19.73
C PRO A 278 -16.77 3.88 20.62
N GLY A 279 -15.96 3.63 21.65
CA GLY A 279 -15.50 4.64 22.59
C GLY A 279 -16.50 4.93 23.71
N SER A 280 -16.44 6.14 24.26
CA SER A 280 -17.25 6.55 25.42
C SER A 280 -17.71 7.99 25.22
N LEU A 281 -18.63 8.20 24.27
CA LEU A 281 -19.20 9.51 24.01
C LEU A 281 -20.00 10.04 25.22
N PRO A 282 -19.92 11.36 25.52
CA PRO A 282 -19.24 12.41 24.75
C PRO A 282 -17.73 12.56 25.03
N GLY A 283 -17.13 11.72 25.89
CA GLY A 283 -15.71 11.80 26.25
C GLY A 283 -14.75 11.60 25.06
N THR A 284 -15.11 10.76 24.10
CA THR A 284 -14.32 10.48 22.87
C THR A 284 -14.79 11.29 21.66
N LYS A 285 -15.33 12.50 21.86
CA LYS A 285 -15.93 13.32 20.78
C LYS A 285 -14.96 13.77 19.68
N THR A 286 -13.65 13.76 19.94
CA THR A 286 -12.59 14.08 18.97
C THR A 286 -12.16 12.87 18.16
N GLN A 287 -12.72 11.69 18.43
CA GLN A 287 -12.30 10.44 17.80
C GLN A 287 -13.22 10.08 16.63
N MET A 288 -12.62 9.83 15.47
CA MET A 288 -13.23 9.18 14.32
C MET A 288 -12.73 7.73 14.28
N THR A 289 -13.64 6.77 14.11
CA THR A 289 -13.30 5.35 14.27
C THR A 289 -13.98 4.48 13.23
N ILE A 290 -13.19 3.64 12.56
CA ILE A 290 -13.64 2.49 11.79
C ILE A 290 -13.20 1.24 12.55
N ARG A 291 -14.14 0.66 13.33
CA ARG A 291 -13.90 -0.54 14.14
C ARG A 291 -14.75 -1.70 13.64
N SER A 292 -14.10 -2.84 13.42
CA SER A 292 -14.74 -4.12 13.09
C SER A 292 -15.02 -4.95 14.34
N LYS A 293 -15.63 -6.13 14.19
CA LYS A 293 -15.78 -7.12 15.26
C LYS A 293 -15.41 -8.49 14.71
N THR A 294 -14.62 -9.28 15.41
CA THR A 294 -14.35 -10.68 15.06
C THR A 294 -15.68 -11.43 14.94
N TYR A 295 -15.87 -12.13 13.83
CA TYR A 295 -17.07 -12.94 13.61
C TYR A 295 -17.18 -14.03 14.67
N LYS A 296 -18.32 -14.11 15.36
CA LYS A 296 -18.56 -15.07 16.46
C LYS A 296 -17.49 -15.02 17.57
N GLY A 297 -16.83 -13.86 17.76
CA GLY A 297 -15.77 -13.66 18.75
C GLY A 297 -15.77 -12.25 19.36
N GLY A 298 -14.86 -12.01 20.30
CA GLY A 298 -14.76 -10.75 21.05
C GLY A 298 -13.71 -9.74 20.56
N GLY A 299 -12.88 -10.11 19.59
CA GLY A 299 -11.80 -9.25 19.07
C GLY A 299 -12.25 -8.18 18.06
N PHE A 300 -11.31 -7.35 17.61
CA PHE A 300 -11.58 -6.29 16.61
C PHE A 300 -10.32 -5.83 15.86
N ASN A 301 -10.50 -5.39 14.61
CA ASN A 301 -9.54 -4.54 13.92
C ASN A 301 -10.05 -3.09 13.93
N GLU A 302 -9.15 -2.11 14.00
CA GLU A 302 -9.50 -0.70 14.12
C GLU A 302 -8.54 0.22 13.36
N LEU A 303 -9.12 1.21 12.68
CA LEU A 303 -8.46 2.44 12.25
C LEU A 303 -9.14 3.61 12.98
N LYS A 304 -8.40 4.34 13.79
CA LYS A 304 -8.90 5.46 14.59
C LYS A 304 -8.04 6.70 14.40
N PHE A 305 -8.70 7.84 14.21
CA PHE A 305 -8.10 9.17 14.20
C PHE A 305 -8.60 9.92 15.44
N ASP A 306 -7.69 10.51 16.22
CA ASP A 306 -8.01 11.40 17.34
C ASP A 306 -7.51 12.81 17.01
N ASP A 307 -8.42 13.76 16.91
CA ASP A 307 -8.14 15.16 16.57
C ASP A 307 -8.11 16.07 17.82
N ALA A 308 -7.81 15.49 18.99
CA ALA A 308 -7.62 16.27 20.20
C ALA A 308 -6.34 17.13 20.09
N THR A 309 -6.50 18.45 20.16
CA THR A 309 -5.39 19.41 19.97
C THR A 309 -4.20 19.11 20.89
N GLY A 310 -3.03 18.94 20.29
CA GLY A 310 -1.77 18.62 20.98
C GLY A 310 -1.65 17.16 21.44
N ASN A 311 -2.63 16.32 21.10
CA ASN A 311 -2.68 14.88 21.38
C ASN A 311 -3.17 14.10 20.15
N GLU A 312 -2.93 14.64 18.95
CA GLU A 312 -3.40 14.05 17.71
C GLU A 312 -2.80 12.65 17.50
N GLN A 313 -3.61 11.68 17.11
CA GLN A 313 -3.18 10.29 16.97
C GLN A 313 -3.87 9.58 15.81
N VAL A 314 -3.08 8.88 15.01
CA VAL A 314 -3.57 7.78 14.16
C VAL A 314 -3.23 6.45 14.85
N TYR A 315 -4.25 5.63 15.09
CA TYR A 315 -4.12 4.30 15.70
C TYR A 315 -4.60 3.23 14.72
N ILE A 316 -3.72 2.26 14.46
CA ILE A 316 -3.99 1.10 13.62
C ILE A 316 -3.82 -0.14 14.49
N HIS A 317 -4.87 -0.95 14.59
CA HIS A 317 -4.87 -2.21 15.32
C HIS A 317 -5.34 -3.35 14.42
N ALA A 318 -4.48 -4.34 14.26
CA ALA A 318 -4.81 -5.63 13.66
C ALA A 318 -4.93 -6.71 14.74
N GLN A 319 -6.06 -7.42 14.76
CA GLN A 319 -6.35 -8.47 15.76
C GLN A 319 -5.44 -9.69 15.63
N LYS A 320 -4.88 -9.93 14.43
CA LYS A 320 -4.06 -11.11 14.12
C LYS A 320 -2.87 -10.76 13.22
N ASN A 321 -3.09 -10.73 11.90
CA ASN A 321 -2.04 -10.42 10.93
C ASN A 321 -2.25 -8.99 10.40
N MET A 322 -1.16 -8.28 10.15
CA MET A 322 -1.14 -7.03 9.40
C MET A 322 -0.17 -7.19 8.22
N ASP A 323 -0.70 -7.23 7.01
CA ASP A 323 0.08 -7.31 5.78
C ASP A 323 0.08 -5.93 5.11
N THR A 324 1.23 -5.51 4.57
CA THR A 324 1.37 -4.24 3.84
C THR A 324 2.18 -4.48 2.58
N GLU A 325 1.56 -4.30 1.42
CA GLU A 325 2.17 -4.46 0.11
C GLU A 325 2.23 -3.12 -0.61
N VAL A 326 3.44 -2.72 -1.06
CA VAL A 326 3.67 -1.47 -1.78
C VAL A 326 4.39 -1.80 -3.07
N LEU A 327 3.74 -1.56 -4.21
CA LEU A 327 4.23 -1.96 -5.53
C LEU A 327 5.34 -1.05 -6.10
N ASN A 328 5.59 0.09 -5.46
CA ASN A 328 6.62 1.03 -5.88
C ASN A 328 7.43 1.52 -4.67
N ASN A 329 7.21 2.76 -4.22
CA ASN A 329 8.00 3.36 -3.15
C ASN A 329 7.19 3.48 -1.84
N ARG A 330 7.81 3.10 -0.73
CA ARG A 330 7.34 3.41 0.64
C ARG A 330 8.31 4.37 1.30
N THR A 331 7.84 5.58 1.62
CA THR A 331 8.59 6.56 2.40
C THR A 331 8.03 6.61 3.83
N THR A 332 8.91 6.68 4.83
CA THR A 332 8.54 6.91 6.24
C THR A 332 9.42 8.03 6.78
N ASP A 333 8.80 9.11 7.26
CA ASP A 333 9.48 10.29 7.82
C ASP A 333 8.89 10.56 9.20
N VAL A 334 9.71 10.41 10.24
CA VAL A 334 9.32 10.57 11.65
C VAL A 334 10.16 11.70 12.23
N LYS A 335 9.50 12.76 12.71
CA LYS A 335 10.17 14.01 13.14
C LYS A 335 10.79 13.97 14.52
N VAL A 336 10.29 13.08 15.38
CA VAL A 336 10.76 12.95 16.76
C VAL A 336 11.34 11.55 16.93
N ASP A 337 10.56 10.59 17.42
CA ASP A 337 11.05 9.25 17.74
C ASP A 337 10.25 8.16 17.02
N HIS A 338 10.95 7.11 16.57
CA HIS A 338 10.36 5.86 16.10
C HIS A 338 10.75 4.72 17.04
N THR A 339 9.75 4.00 17.55
CA THR A 339 9.95 2.82 18.40
C THR A 339 9.23 1.62 17.78
N GLU A 340 9.96 0.54 17.53
CA GLU A 340 9.43 -0.75 17.08
C GLU A 340 9.77 -1.81 18.11
N THR A 341 8.80 -2.66 18.45
CA THR A 341 8.99 -3.80 19.38
C THR A 341 8.47 -5.07 18.74
N ILE A 342 9.36 -6.02 18.49
CA ILE A 342 9.04 -7.31 17.89
C ILE A 342 9.12 -8.38 18.98
N GLY A 343 7.98 -9.02 19.30
CA GLY A 343 7.89 -10.01 20.36
C GLY A 343 8.50 -11.38 20.03
N ASN A 344 8.85 -11.63 18.76
CA ASN A 344 9.47 -12.87 18.31
C ASN A 344 10.57 -12.56 17.28
N ASN A 345 10.38 -12.88 16.01
CA ASN A 345 11.41 -12.73 14.98
C ASN A 345 11.12 -11.56 14.03
N GLN A 346 12.17 -10.83 13.67
CA GLN A 346 12.17 -9.86 12.57
C GLN A 346 13.08 -10.37 11.45
N SER A 347 12.59 -10.38 10.21
CA SER A 347 13.37 -10.70 9.02
C SER A 347 13.28 -9.55 8.03
N ILE A 348 14.44 -9.07 7.58
CA ILE A 348 14.57 -7.97 6.62
C ILE A 348 15.39 -8.49 5.45
N THR A 349 14.86 -8.38 4.24
CA THR A 349 15.55 -8.73 3.00
C THR A 349 15.56 -7.51 2.08
N VAL A 350 16.75 -7.09 1.65
CA VAL A 350 16.95 -5.99 0.71
C VAL A 350 17.64 -6.56 -0.52
N GLY A 351 17.00 -6.47 -1.69
CA GLY A 351 17.46 -7.15 -2.91
C GLY A 351 18.67 -6.50 -3.60
N LEU A 352 18.90 -5.21 -3.37
CA LEU A 352 20.01 -4.45 -3.97
C LEU A 352 20.93 -3.89 -2.87
N GLY A 353 20.75 -2.62 -2.48
CA GLY A 353 21.58 -1.95 -1.50
C GLY A 353 20.78 -1.43 -0.30
N GLN A 354 21.38 -1.49 0.88
CA GLN A 354 20.88 -0.86 2.09
C GLN A 354 21.89 0.17 2.58
N THR A 355 21.48 1.44 2.65
CA THR A 355 22.28 2.51 3.27
C THR A 355 21.64 2.90 4.60
N VAL A 356 22.43 2.86 5.68
CA VAL A 356 22.00 3.31 7.01
C VAL A 356 22.92 4.45 7.44
N THR A 357 22.37 5.64 7.55
CA THR A 357 23.08 6.83 8.04
C THR A 357 22.51 7.20 9.41
N VAL A 358 23.37 7.28 10.43
CA VAL A 358 23.01 7.71 11.79
C VAL A 358 23.74 9.03 12.06
N GLY A 359 23.01 10.14 12.07
CA GLY A 359 23.57 11.49 12.16
C GLY A 359 24.17 12.02 10.86
N LYS A 360 24.12 13.35 10.66
CA LYS A 360 24.74 14.05 9.51
C LYS A 360 25.59 15.26 9.92
N GLU A 361 25.51 15.68 11.19
CA GLU A 361 26.20 16.86 11.70
C GLU A 361 26.92 16.51 13.01
N ASN A 362 28.03 17.20 13.30
CA ASN A 362 28.79 17.10 14.54
C ASN A 362 28.01 17.73 15.71
N ALA A 363 26.81 17.25 15.98
CA ALA A 363 26.09 17.51 17.21
C ALA A 363 26.38 16.34 18.16
N SER A 364 26.93 16.65 19.33
CA SER A 364 27.19 15.71 20.41
C SER A 364 25.96 14.83 20.70
N GLY A 365 26.10 13.50 20.61
CA GLY A 365 25.10 12.55 21.11
C GLY A 365 24.46 11.59 20.10
N HIS A 366 25.01 11.44 18.89
CA HIS A 366 24.57 10.38 17.97
C HIS A 366 25.33 9.08 18.21
N ASP A 367 24.64 8.05 18.71
CA ASP A 367 25.17 6.71 18.88
C ASP A 367 24.40 5.68 18.05
N ARG A 368 25.11 4.62 17.67
CA ARG A 368 24.51 3.38 17.19
C ARG A 368 24.99 2.27 18.11
N THR A 369 24.16 1.88 19.06
CA THR A 369 24.46 0.73 19.94
C THR A 369 23.81 -0.53 19.37
N VAL A 370 24.60 -1.60 19.25
CA VAL A 370 24.10 -2.95 18.92
C VAL A 370 24.50 -3.88 20.05
N THR A 371 23.52 -4.46 20.74
CA THR A 371 23.75 -5.46 21.80
C THR A 371 23.22 -6.81 21.34
N VAL A 372 24.07 -7.83 21.36
CA VAL A 372 23.73 -9.19 20.94
C VAL A 372 23.95 -10.14 22.12
N ALA A 373 22.89 -10.85 22.53
CA ALA A 373 22.93 -11.67 23.74
C ALA A 373 23.65 -13.02 23.55
N HIS A 374 23.60 -13.60 22.36
CA HIS A 374 24.17 -14.92 22.06
C HIS A 374 25.27 -14.81 20.99
N ASP A 375 24.89 -14.87 19.71
CA ASP A 375 25.81 -14.90 18.59
C ASP A 375 25.47 -13.84 17.53
N GLN A 376 26.52 -13.23 16.98
CA GLN A 376 26.45 -12.39 15.79
C GLN A 376 27.32 -13.02 14.70
N ARG A 377 26.76 -13.22 13.50
CA ARG A 377 27.50 -13.65 12.32
C ARG A 377 27.35 -12.62 11.21
N ASN A 378 28.47 -12.05 10.78
CA ASN A 378 28.55 -11.17 9.62
C ASN A 378 29.35 -11.88 8.52
N THR A 379 28.78 -11.98 7.32
CA THR A 379 29.46 -12.55 6.14
C THR A 379 29.46 -11.48 5.06
N THR A 380 30.66 -11.15 4.56
CA THR A 380 30.83 -10.21 3.45
C THR A 380 31.30 -11.01 2.23
N GLY A 381 30.56 -10.91 1.13
CA GLY A 381 30.86 -11.68 -0.09
C GLY A 381 31.98 -11.09 -0.95
N ASN A 382 32.10 -9.76 -0.96
CA ASN A 382 33.17 -9.04 -1.67
C ASN A 382 34.01 -8.27 -0.63
N ASP A 383 34.04 -6.95 -0.70
CA ASP A 383 34.91 -6.13 0.15
C ASP A 383 34.21 -5.61 1.42
N ARG A 384 35.00 -5.49 2.49
CA ARG A 384 34.65 -4.75 3.70
C ARG A 384 35.70 -3.67 3.95
N GLN A 385 35.29 -2.41 3.87
CA GLN A 385 36.10 -1.26 4.28
C GLN A 385 35.57 -0.67 5.59
N VAL A 386 36.47 -0.34 6.51
CA VAL A 386 36.14 0.31 7.79
C VAL A 386 37.10 1.49 7.97
N THR A 387 36.55 2.68 8.21
CA THR A 387 37.31 3.90 8.53
C THR A 387 36.81 4.39 9.89
N VAL A 388 37.73 4.63 10.82
CA VAL A 388 37.44 5.15 12.16
C VAL A 388 38.17 6.47 12.33
N GLY A 389 37.44 7.53 12.67
CA GLY A 389 37.98 8.90 12.73
C GLY A 389 38.70 9.25 14.03
N HIS A 390 38.44 8.50 15.11
CA HIS A 390 39.09 8.68 16.42
C HIS A 390 39.61 7.32 16.91
N ASP A 391 38.96 6.70 17.90
CA ASP A 391 39.45 5.46 18.51
C ASP A 391 38.63 4.24 18.06
N ASP A 392 39.32 3.13 17.78
CA ASP A 392 38.73 1.79 17.66
C ASP A 392 39.23 0.92 18.82
N THR A 393 38.32 0.52 19.72
CA THR A 393 38.65 -0.33 20.88
C THR A 393 37.97 -1.68 20.75
N VAL A 394 38.76 -2.75 20.66
CA VAL A 394 38.25 -4.13 20.59
C VAL A 394 38.70 -4.90 21.83
N THR A 395 37.75 -5.29 22.68
CA THR A 395 38.00 -6.17 23.84
C THR A 395 37.43 -7.56 23.59
N VAL A 396 38.28 -8.59 23.67
CA VAL A 396 37.87 -10.00 23.55
C VAL A 396 38.20 -10.70 24.88
N LYS A 397 37.18 -11.25 25.55
CA LYS A 397 37.34 -11.87 26.87
C LYS A 397 37.94 -13.29 26.82
N ASN A 398 37.69 -14.01 25.72
CA ASN A 398 38.22 -15.35 25.47
C ASN A 398 39.17 -15.28 24.26
N ASP A 399 38.89 -16.05 23.21
CA ASP A 399 39.80 -16.19 22.07
C ASP A 399 39.41 -15.29 20.89
N ARG A 400 40.42 -14.72 20.22
CA ARG A 400 40.30 -14.13 18.88
C ARG A 400 41.10 -14.98 17.89
N LYS A 401 40.42 -15.62 16.93
CA LYS A 401 41.06 -16.30 15.78
C LYS A 401 41.00 -15.41 14.54
N THR A 402 42.15 -15.13 13.94
CA THR A 402 42.26 -14.42 12.65
C THR A 402 42.98 -15.32 11.65
N GLU A 403 42.40 -15.52 10.47
CA GLU A 403 42.96 -16.31 9.38
C GLU A 403 42.93 -15.48 8.10
N VAL A 404 44.11 -15.24 7.51
CA VAL A 404 44.28 -14.42 6.30
C VAL A 404 44.88 -15.32 5.22
N MET A 405 44.14 -15.52 4.13
CA MET A 405 44.51 -16.51 3.10
C MET A 405 45.60 -16.02 2.15
N HIS A 406 45.66 -14.70 1.93
CA HIS A 406 46.64 -14.05 1.06
C HIS A 406 47.53 -13.16 1.91
N ASP A 407 47.33 -11.85 1.87
CA ASP A 407 48.26 -10.88 2.45
C ASP A 407 47.63 -10.12 3.62
N ARG A 408 48.45 -9.89 4.66
CA ARG A 408 48.18 -8.90 5.71
C ARG A 408 49.27 -7.83 5.62
N ARG A 409 48.86 -6.56 5.46
CA ARG A 409 49.73 -5.39 5.56
C ARG A 409 49.27 -4.54 6.74
N GLU A 410 50.22 -4.11 7.56
CA GLU A 410 49.97 -3.30 8.75
C GLU A 410 51.00 -2.16 8.78
N GLN A 411 50.52 -0.95 9.00
CA GLN A 411 51.33 0.25 9.13
C GLN A 411 50.89 0.99 10.38
N VAL A 412 51.84 1.21 11.29
CA VAL A 412 51.61 1.93 12.55
C VAL A 412 52.39 3.24 12.45
N GLY A 413 51.70 4.37 12.62
CA GLY A 413 52.29 5.70 12.43
C GLY A 413 53.15 6.16 13.61
N ASN A 414 52.79 5.75 14.83
CA ASN A 414 53.51 6.04 16.06
C ASN A 414 54.01 4.71 16.67
N ASP A 415 53.50 4.33 17.84
CA ASP A 415 54.01 3.19 18.61
C ASP A 415 53.14 1.94 18.45
N GLU A 416 53.78 0.78 18.29
CA GLU A 416 53.17 -0.54 18.48
C GLU A 416 53.71 -1.16 19.77
N THR A 417 52.82 -1.55 20.69
CA THR A 417 53.19 -2.33 21.89
C THR A 417 52.55 -3.71 21.83
N LEU A 418 53.38 -4.76 21.78
CA LEU A 418 52.94 -6.15 21.79
C LEU A 418 53.40 -6.85 23.07
N VAL A 419 52.44 -7.25 23.91
CA VAL A 419 52.68 -8.06 25.12
C VAL A 419 52.08 -9.45 24.91
N VAL A 420 52.90 -10.50 25.04
CA VAL A 420 52.48 -11.90 24.95
C VAL A 420 52.74 -12.57 26.28
N GLY A 421 51.68 -12.96 27.00
CA GLY A 421 51.79 -13.50 28.36
C GLY A 421 52.31 -14.94 28.46
N ASN A 422 52.27 -15.70 27.35
CA ASN A 422 52.79 -17.07 27.28
C ASN A 422 53.70 -17.22 26.04
N ASP A 423 53.39 -18.11 25.10
CA ASP A 423 54.23 -18.35 23.93
C ASP A 423 53.89 -17.44 22.73
N ARG A 424 54.92 -16.83 22.12
CA ARG A 424 54.87 -16.33 20.75
C ARG A 424 55.58 -17.30 19.82
N LYS A 425 54.85 -17.92 18.89
CA LYS A 425 55.42 -18.79 17.84
C LYS A 425 55.37 -18.08 16.48
N MET A 426 56.52 -17.98 15.80
CA MET A 426 56.64 -17.37 14.48
C MET A 426 57.33 -18.36 13.53
N SER A 427 56.73 -18.60 12.38
CA SER A 427 57.27 -19.47 11.32
C SER A 427 57.14 -18.77 9.98
N VAL A 428 58.27 -18.46 9.36
CA VAL A 428 58.33 -17.84 8.02
C VAL A 428 58.93 -18.86 7.06
N LYS A 429 58.16 -19.30 6.07
CA LYS A 429 58.63 -20.25 5.04
C LYS A 429 59.49 -19.57 3.97
N GLY A 430 59.19 -18.30 3.69
CA GLY A 430 59.89 -17.48 2.71
C GLY A 430 60.99 -16.64 3.37
N LYS A 431 61.10 -15.40 2.92
CA LYS A 431 62.07 -14.41 3.42
C LYS A 431 61.50 -13.66 4.62
N GLN A 432 62.32 -13.50 5.66
CA GLN A 432 62.06 -12.56 6.74
C GLN A 432 63.11 -11.45 6.65
N GLU A 433 62.66 -10.20 6.49
CA GLU A 433 63.52 -9.02 6.52
C GLU A 433 63.18 -8.17 7.74
N GLN A 434 64.20 -7.63 8.38
CA GLN A 434 64.04 -6.70 9.50
C GLN A 434 65.09 -5.60 9.35
N THR A 435 64.61 -4.36 9.35
CA THR A 435 65.45 -3.16 9.41
C THR A 435 65.10 -2.42 10.69
N THR A 436 66.12 -1.96 11.40
CA THR A 436 65.96 -1.12 12.59
C THR A 436 66.93 0.04 12.44
N THR A 437 66.42 1.26 12.44
CA THR A 437 67.21 2.49 12.29
C THR A 437 67.78 2.97 13.61
N GLY A 438 67.00 2.86 14.68
CA GLY A 438 67.43 3.06 16.06
C GLY A 438 68.02 1.80 16.70
N ASP A 439 67.87 1.69 18.01
CA ASP A 439 68.42 0.58 18.77
C ASP A 439 67.59 -0.71 18.60
N HIS A 440 68.27 -1.82 18.30
CA HIS A 440 67.69 -3.15 18.42
C HIS A 440 68.23 -3.86 19.67
N VAL A 441 67.44 -3.90 20.73
CA VAL A 441 67.81 -4.54 22.00
C VAL A 441 67.07 -5.88 22.15
N SER A 442 67.83 -6.97 22.28
CA SER A 442 67.29 -8.31 22.50
C SER A 442 67.86 -8.90 23.78
N LEU A 443 67.03 -9.05 24.81
CA LEU A 443 67.37 -9.72 26.07
C LEU A 443 66.71 -11.11 26.11
N VAL A 444 67.50 -12.15 26.27
CA VAL A 444 67.02 -13.53 26.46
C VAL A 444 67.51 -14.02 27.80
N LYS A 445 66.61 -14.19 28.77
CA LYS A 445 66.94 -14.74 30.11
C LYS A 445 67.19 -16.25 30.07
N GLY A 446 66.55 -16.93 29.12
CA GLY A 446 66.73 -18.36 28.86
C GLY A 446 67.80 -18.66 27.81
N MET A 447 67.66 -19.79 27.12
CA MET A 447 68.55 -20.18 26.02
C MET A 447 68.19 -19.43 24.74
N LYS A 448 69.19 -18.83 24.09
CA LYS A 448 69.10 -18.39 22.69
C LYS A 448 69.86 -19.37 21.82
N SER A 449 69.15 -20.15 21.00
CA SER A 449 69.74 -21.03 19.99
C SER A 449 69.62 -20.41 18.61
N LEU A 450 70.69 -20.45 17.82
CA LEU A 450 70.73 -20.00 16.44
C LEU A 450 71.41 -21.08 15.59
N GLU A 451 70.64 -21.71 14.70
CA GLU A 451 71.15 -22.63 13.70
C GLU A 451 70.97 -22.00 12.31
N VAL A 452 72.05 -21.92 11.54
CA VAL A 452 72.03 -21.40 10.17
C VAL A 452 72.60 -22.47 9.25
N LYS A 453 71.78 -23.00 8.35
CA LYS A 453 72.20 -24.05 7.39
C LYS A 453 72.99 -23.49 6.20
N GLY A 454 72.83 -22.21 5.91
CA GLY A 454 73.61 -21.48 4.92
C GLY A 454 74.67 -20.60 5.58
N ASP A 455 75.02 -19.50 4.91
CA ASP A 455 75.99 -18.55 5.43
C ASP A 455 75.38 -17.64 6.50
N LEU A 456 76.08 -17.48 7.62
CA LEU A 456 75.85 -16.40 8.57
C LEU A 456 76.93 -15.33 8.37
N ALA A 457 76.55 -14.18 7.83
CA ALA A 457 77.43 -13.02 7.70
C ALA A 457 77.05 -11.94 8.73
N GLN A 458 78.00 -11.56 9.59
CA GLN A 458 77.84 -10.47 10.53
C GLN A 458 78.84 -9.36 10.21
N LYS A 459 78.35 -8.21 9.75
CA LYS A 459 79.16 -7.02 9.51
C LYS A 459 78.87 -6.00 10.59
N ILE A 460 79.90 -5.64 11.36
CA ILE A 460 79.81 -4.65 12.44
C ILE A 460 80.75 -3.50 12.10
N SER A 461 80.21 -2.28 11.94
CA SER A 461 81.03 -1.08 11.70
C SER A 461 81.68 -0.55 12.99
N GLY A 462 81.02 -0.77 14.13
CA GLY A 462 81.54 -0.47 15.46
C GLY A 462 82.34 -1.64 16.03
N ALA A 463 82.15 -1.93 17.32
CA ALA A 463 82.82 -3.02 18.00
C ALA A 463 81.91 -4.25 18.14
N LEU A 464 82.48 -5.45 17.94
CA LEU A 464 81.87 -6.71 18.30
C LEU A 464 82.44 -7.18 19.65
N GLY A 465 81.58 -7.33 20.66
CA GLY A 465 81.95 -7.86 21.97
C GLY A 465 81.33 -9.24 22.20
N LEU A 466 82.15 -10.24 22.52
CA LEU A 466 81.71 -11.55 22.97
C LEU A 466 82.29 -11.79 24.36
N LYS A 467 81.43 -11.85 25.37
CA LYS A 467 81.80 -12.22 26.74
C LYS A 467 81.02 -13.46 27.13
N VAL A 468 81.72 -14.56 27.35
CA VAL A 468 81.14 -15.84 27.77
C VAL A 468 81.76 -16.22 29.11
N GLN A 469 80.95 -16.76 30.04
CA GLN A 469 81.43 -17.17 31.37
C GLN A 469 82.18 -18.52 31.36
N SER A 470 81.73 -19.45 30.50
CA SER A 470 82.40 -20.73 30.27
C SER A 470 83.17 -20.67 28.96
N ASP A 471 82.78 -21.46 27.97
CA ASP A 471 83.60 -21.69 26.78
C ASP A 471 83.12 -20.91 25.56
N ILE A 472 84.08 -20.38 24.82
CA ILE A 472 83.88 -20.00 23.42
C ILE A 472 84.48 -21.12 22.58
N VAL A 473 83.62 -21.87 21.89
CA VAL A 473 84.04 -22.91 20.95
C VAL A 473 83.78 -22.41 19.53
N LEU A 474 84.86 -22.24 18.76
CA LEU A 474 84.80 -21.97 17.33
C LEU A 474 85.34 -23.21 16.60
N GLU A 475 84.49 -23.85 15.81
CA GLU A 475 84.84 -25.04 15.05
C GLU A 475 84.58 -24.78 13.56
N SER A 476 85.53 -25.20 12.73
CA SER A 476 85.42 -25.16 11.27
C SER A 476 86.11 -26.39 10.72
N SER A 477 85.45 -27.12 9.83
CA SER A 477 86.04 -28.26 9.13
C SER A 477 87.12 -27.85 8.12
N SER A 478 87.17 -26.56 7.77
CA SER A 478 88.09 -26.04 6.75
C SER A 478 89.11 -25.07 7.33
N ARG A 479 88.65 -23.95 7.88
CA ARG A 479 89.55 -22.90 8.40
C ARG A 479 88.84 -21.95 9.35
N ILE A 480 89.60 -21.46 10.32
CA ILE A 480 89.25 -20.29 11.13
C ILE A 480 90.30 -19.23 10.83
N SER A 481 89.88 -18.03 10.44
CA SER A 481 90.79 -16.93 10.10
C SER A 481 90.44 -15.69 10.92
N LEU A 482 91.44 -15.16 11.62
CA LEU A 482 91.35 -13.92 12.38
C LEU A 482 92.35 -12.95 11.77
N LYS A 483 91.88 -11.88 11.13
CA LYS A 483 92.71 -10.93 10.39
C LYS A 483 92.48 -9.50 10.87
N VAL A 484 93.57 -8.78 11.10
CA VAL A 484 93.57 -7.34 11.41
C VAL A 484 94.62 -6.65 10.54
N GLY A 485 94.18 -5.82 9.59
CA GLY A 485 95.08 -5.19 8.61
C GLY A 485 95.91 -6.23 7.84
N GLY A 486 97.24 -6.11 7.89
CA GLY A 486 98.18 -7.06 7.29
C GLY A 486 98.53 -8.28 8.16
N SER A 487 98.06 -8.34 9.42
CA SER A 487 98.35 -9.44 10.35
C SER A 487 97.21 -10.44 10.42
N PHE A 488 97.51 -11.73 10.59
CA PHE A 488 96.48 -12.76 10.75
C PHE A 488 96.94 -13.98 11.54
N VAL A 489 95.94 -14.71 12.04
CA VAL A 489 96.04 -16.08 12.54
C VAL A 489 95.07 -16.93 11.73
N VAL A 490 95.55 -18.01 11.14
CA VAL A 490 94.71 -18.98 10.43
C VAL A 490 94.92 -20.36 11.04
N ILE A 491 93.83 -20.99 11.46
CA ILE A 491 93.80 -22.37 11.92
C ILE A 491 93.21 -23.22 10.80
N HIS A 492 93.88 -24.30 10.42
CA HIS A 492 93.43 -25.24 9.38
C HIS A 492 93.85 -26.68 9.76
N PRO A 493 93.35 -27.73 9.05
CA PRO A 493 93.63 -29.13 9.42
C PRO A 493 95.12 -29.52 9.45
N GLY A 494 96.00 -28.73 8.83
CA GLY A 494 97.44 -28.96 8.77
C GLY A 494 98.26 -28.21 9.82
N GLY A 495 97.67 -27.28 10.58
CA GLY A 495 98.41 -26.46 11.56
C GLY A 495 97.78 -25.11 11.87
N VAL A 496 98.57 -24.26 12.53
CA VAL A 496 98.24 -22.86 12.86
C VAL A 496 99.28 -21.95 12.22
N ASP A 497 98.83 -21.14 11.27
CA ASP A 497 99.64 -20.12 10.60
C ASP A 497 99.48 -18.78 11.33
N ILE A 498 100.60 -18.15 11.67
CA ILE A 498 100.64 -16.82 12.28
C ILE A 498 101.57 -15.93 11.45
N MET A 499 101.05 -14.83 10.91
CA MET A 499 101.85 -13.90 10.10
C MET A 499 101.52 -12.45 10.46
N GLY A 500 102.56 -11.64 10.62
CA GLY A 500 102.46 -10.20 10.84
C GLY A 500 103.85 -9.54 10.88
N PRO A 501 103.94 -8.20 10.79
CA PRO A 501 105.22 -7.48 10.83
C PRO A 501 106.02 -7.74 12.12
N LYS A 502 105.33 -8.09 13.20
CA LYS A 502 105.91 -8.46 14.51
C LYS A 502 104.98 -9.45 15.21
N ILE A 503 105.52 -10.59 15.64
CA ILE A 503 104.81 -11.61 16.41
C ILE A 503 105.40 -11.63 17.82
N ASN A 504 104.61 -11.22 18.81
CA ASN A 504 105.01 -11.26 20.22
C ASN A 504 104.47 -12.55 20.86
N LEU A 505 105.35 -13.54 21.08
CA LEU A 505 105.03 -14.73 21.87
C LEU A 505 105.45 -14.45 23.33
N ASN A 506 104.51 -14.56 24.28
CA ASN A 506 104.72 -14.30 25.71
C ASN A 506 105.15 -12.85 26.08
N GLY A 507 104.87 -11.85 25.24
CA GLY A 507 105.25 -10.44 25.47
C GLY A 507 104.12 -9.42 25.30
N GLY A 508 103.77 -8.75 26.41
CA GLY A 508 103.19 -7.40 26.55
C GLY A 508 102.11 -6.92 25.56
N GLY A 509 100.84 -7.02 25.98
CA GLY A 509 99.70 -6.29 25.45
C GLY A 509 98.56 -6.26 26.47
N SER A 510 97.68 -5.25 26.43
CA SER A 510 96.45 -5.20 27.24
C SER A 510 95.26 -5.73 26.44
N ALA A 511 94.41 -6.54 27.08
CA ALA A 511 93.19 -7.02 26.45
C ALA A 511 92.23 -5.86 26.15
N GLY A 512 91.50 -5.94 25.04
CA GLY A 512 90.38 -5.04 24.79
C GLY A 512 89.24 -5.28 25.79
N THR A 513 88.54 -4.22 26.18
CA THR A 513 87.34 -4.33 27.03
C THR A 513 86.15 -4.78 26.18
N PRO A 514 85.35 -5.78 26.62
CA PRO A 514 84.12 -6.14 25.93
C PRO A 514 83.19 -4.93 25.80
N VAL A 515 82.46 -4.84 24.68
CA VAL A 515 81.42 -3.81 24.50
C VAL A 515 80.38 -3.94 25.60
N GLY A 516 80.04 -2.83 26.26
CA GLY A 516 79.04 -2.80 27.33
C GLY A 516 77.65 -3.17 26.81
N VAL A 517 76.87 -3.89 27.62
CA VAL A 517 75.47 -4.17 27.29
C VAL A 517 74.63 -2.90 27.44
N MET A 518 73.85 -2.56 26.43
CA MET A 518 72.84 -1.51 26.55
C MET A 518 71.78 -1.99 27.52
N GLN A 519 71.55 -1.27 28.62
CA GLN A 519 70.52 -1.66 29.59
C GLN A 519 69.13 -1.35 28.98
N PRO A 520 68.25 -2.35 28.81
CA PRO A 520 66.89 -2.08 28.35
C PRO A 520 66.11 -1.41 29.48
N GLY A 521 66.08 -0.07 29.51
CA GLY A 521 65.38 0.70 30.55
C GLY A 521 63.85 0.57 30.54
N ALA A 522 63.25 -0.18 29.61
CA ALA A 522 61.80 -0.17 29.38
C ALA A 522 61.08 -1.53 29.58
N LEU A 523 61.77 -2.59 30.02
CA LEU A 523 61.16 -3.92 30.17
C LEU A 523 60.77 -4.32 31.61
N GLU A 524 61.17 -3.55 32.63
CA GLU A 524 60.83 -3.88 34.03
C GLU A 524 59.43 -3.43 34.46
N ALA A 525 58.82 -2.44 33.80
CA ALA A 525 57.53 -1.87 34.26
C ALA A 525 56.28 -2.71 33.96
N LEU A 526 56.39 -3.85 33.25
CA LEU A 526 55.23 -4.65 32.82
C LEU A 526 55.15 -6.05 33.46
N ALA A 527 56.10 -6.42 34.33
CA ALA A 527 56.11 -7.74 34.96
C ALA A 527 55.20 -7.87 36.19
N ASP A 528 54.70 -6.77 36.78
CA ASP A 528 54.05 -6.80 38.11
C ASP A 528 52.51 -6.72 38.11
N ASN A 529 51.83 -6.68 36.96
CA ASN A 529 50.36 -6.74 36.95
C ASN A 529 49.85 -8.12 36.54
N ALA A 530 50.16 -9.12 37.36
CA ALA A 530 49.42 -10.37 37.44
C ALA A 530 49.07 -10.64 38.91
N GLY A 531 47.90 -10.17 39.35
CA GLY A 531 47.40 -10.41 40.69
C GLY A 531 45.98 -9.88 40.93
N ASP A 532 45.00 -10.76 40.74
CA ASP A 532 43.68 -10.87 41.37
C ASP A 532 42.77 -9.65 41.59
N GLY A 533 41.57 -9.76 41.03
CA GLY A 533 40.41 -8.97 41.45
C GLY A 533 39.90 -9.38 42.83
N LYS A 534 39.46 -8.38 43.60
CA LYS A 534 38.32 -8.47 44.52
C LYS A 534 37.76 -7.08 44.83
N ASP A 535 36.44 -7.05 44.95
CA ASP A 535 35.55 -5.92 45.16
C ASP A 535 35.79 -5.06 46.42
N ASN A 536 35.21 -3.85 46.33
CA ASN A 536 34.60 -3.00 47.36
C ASN A 536 35.47 -2.12 48.26
N GLY A 537 35.21 -0.81 48.16
CA GLY A 537 34.96 0.01 49.35
C GLY A 537 35.58 1.41 49.38
N SER A 538 34.76 2.40 49.03
CA SER A 538 34.59 3.68 49.75
C SER A 538 35.68 4.78 49.75
N SER A 539 35.13 5.97 49.47
CA SER A 539 35.37 7.31 50.06
C SER A 539 36.61 8.12 49.69
N ASP A 540 36.25 9.27 49.11
CA ASP A 540 36.66 10.63 49.48
C ASP A 540 38.06 11.10 49.10
N GLY A 541 38.05 12.18 48.32
CA GLY A 541 38.56 13.42 48.89
C GLY A 541 39.71 14.07 48.12
N ASP A 542 39.31 14.99 47.26
CA ASP A 542 39.73 16.38 47.34
C ASP A 542 41.02 16.85 46.61
N ASN A 543 40.74 17.77 45.68
CA ASN A 543 41.41 19.04 45.39
C ASN A 543 42.91 19.12 45.01
N GLY A 544 43.14 19.80 43.88
CA GLY A 544 44.43 20.41 43.59
C GLY A 544 44.47 21.12 42.24
N ALA A 545 43.97 22.35 42.20
CA ALA A 545 44.04 23.26 41.06
C ALA A 545 45.47 23.79 40.77
N GLY A 546 45.66 24.29 39.54
CA GLY A 546 46.78 25.17 39.14
C GLY A 546 47.27 24.85 37.72
N SER A 547 46.79 25.52 36.67
CA SER A 547 47.22 26.84 36.16
C SER A 547 48.72 26.92 35.85
N GLY A 548 49.04 27.18 34.57
CA GLY A 548 50.40 27.51 34.12
C GLY A 548 50.47 27.72 32.61
N VAL A 549 50.37 28.98 32.19
CA VAL A 549 50.48 29.53 30.83
C VAL A 549 51.94 29.71 30.42
N GLY A 550 52.22 29.74 29.11
CA GLY A 550 53.40 30.38 28.49
C GLY A 550 53.91 29.57 27.28
N ASP A 551 53.62 29.99 26.04
CA ASP A 551 54.39 30.95 25.20
C ASP A 551 55.70 30.30 24.66
N ASP A 552 56.23 30.52 23.45
CA ASP A 552 55.86 31.16 22.18
C ASP A 552 57.08 30.90 21.24
N GLN A 553 56.88 30.92 19.91
CA GLN A 553 57.85 31.08 18.79
C GLN A 553 58.90 29.97 18.52
N GLY A 554 59.32 29.66 17.29
CA GLY A 554 59.12 30.24 15.96
C GLY A 554 60.39 30.06 15.09
N TYR A 555 60.21 29.87 13.77
CA TYR A 555 61.21 29.85 12.67
C TYR A 555 62.16 28.63 12.57
N SER A 556 62.54 28.08 11.41
CA SER A 556 62.42 28.48 9.98
C SER A 556 62.67 27.29 9.04
N SER A 557 62.02 27.38 7.87
CA SER A 557 62.30 26.77 6.56
C SER A 557 63.75 26.37 6.21
N SER A 558 63.87 25.22 5.54
CA SER A 558 64.68 25.05 4.32
C SER A 558 64.19 23.82 3.55
N GLY A 559 63.80 24.03 2.29
CA GLY A 559 63.39 22.97 1.36
C GLY A 559 64.57 22.16 0.81
N ASP A 560 64.24 21.04 0.17
CA ASP A 560 64.65 20.73 -1.21
C ASP A 560 63.88 19.47 -1.68
N ASP A 561 63.17 19.66 -2.80
CA ASP A 561 62.95 18.73 -3.92
C ASP A 561 62.64 17.24 -3.67
N GLU A 562 61.34 16.91 -3.66
CA GLU A 562 60.87 15.64 -4.24
C GLU A 562 59.75 15.91 -5.25
N GLN A 563 60.06 15.52 -6.49
CA GLN A 563 59.25 15.70 -7.69
C GLN A 563 58.11 14.67 -7.66
N ASP A 564 57.00 15.03 -7.02
CA ASP A 564 55.76 14.25 -7.03
C ASP A 564 55.25 14.10 -8.47
N ASN A 565 55.26 12.88 -8.99
CA ASN A 565 54.56 12.52 -10.21
C ASN A 565 53.05 12.45 -9.89
N LYS A 566 52.41 13.61 -9.72
CA LYS A 566 50.99 13.69 -9.40
C LYS A 566 50.18 13.27 -10.62
N GLU A 567 49.47 12.17 -10.50
CA GLU A 567 48.61 11.62 -11.54
C GLU A 567 47.53 12.66 -11.94
N LYS A 568 47.48 13.00 -13.23
CA LYS A 568 46.49 13.91 -13.81
C LYS A 568 45.16 13.16 -13.95
N LYS A 569 44.09 13.70 -13.38
CA LYS A 569 42.76 13.06 -13.44
C LYS A 569 41.62 14.06 -13.49
N ILE A 570 40.51 13.65 -14.10
CA ILE A 570 39.21 14.30 -13.96
C ILE A 570 38.61 13.81 -12.64
N THR A 571 38.27 14.71 -11.73
CA THR A 571 37.76 14.38 -10.38
C THR A 571 36.23 14.31 -10.32
N SER A 572 35.56 15.06 -11.16
CA SER A 572 34.10 15.04 -11.28
C SER A 572 33.66 15.70 -12.60
N ILE A 573 32.48 15.33 -13.06
CA ILE A 573 31.83 15.90 -14.24
C ILE A 573 30.51 16.54 -13.82
N SER A 574 30.21 17.73 -14.34
CA SER A 574 28.91 18.39 -14.17
C SER A 574 28.42 18.98 -15.49
N TRP A 575 27.15 19.40 -15.53
CA TRP A 575 26.48 19.87 -16.73
C TRP A 575 25.76 21.18 -16.48
N SER A 576 25.69 22.02 -17.50
CA SER A 576 24.95 23.28 -17.45
C SER A 576 24.26 23.56 -18.78
N TYR A 577 23.22 24.41 -18.73
CA TYR A 577 22.62 25.00 -19.92
C TYR A 577 23.01 26.47 -19.96
N GLY A 578 23.76 26.89 -20.98
CA GLY A 578 24.33 28.24 -21.00
C GLY A 578 25.33 28.47 -19.85
N GLU A 579 25.26 29.62 -19.17
CA GLU A 579 26.19 29.97 -18.07
C GLU A 579 25.68 29.56 -16.67
N GLU A 580 24.48 29.00 -16.54
CA GLU A 580 23.88 28.63 -15.24
C GLU A 580 24.02 27.13 -14.94
N GLN A 581 24.76 26.79 -13.88
CA GLN A 581 24.85 25.42 -13.36
C GLN A 581 23.47 24.97 -12.85
N THR A 582 22.93 23.90 -13.42
CA THR A 582 21.62 23.35 -13.02
C THR A 582 21.71 21.82 -12.99
N GLU A 583 21.17 21.18 -11.94
CA GLU A 583 21.02 19.72 -11.93
C GLU A 583 20.04 19.28 -13.03
N LEU A 584 20.49 18.36 -13.89
CA LEU A 584 19.70 17.76 -14.98
C LEU A 584 18.54 16.94 -14.40
N SER A 585 17.41 17.60 -14.14
CA SER A 585 16.18 16.97 -13.66
C SER A 585 14.97 17.22 -14.56
N ASP A 586 15.11 18.05 -15.60
CA ASP A 586 13.97 18.48 -16.42
C ASP A 586 14.15 18.15 -17.91
N ILE A 587 13.18 17.42 -18.44
CA ILE A 587 13.06 16.89 -19.82
C ILE A 587 12.47 17.92 -20.81
N SER A 588 12.46 19.21 -20.46
CA SER A 588 11.61 20.22 -21.10
C SER A 588 12.32 21.24 -22.02
N ARG A 589 13.65 21.22 -22.20
CA ARG A 589 14.36 22.24 -23.01
C ARG A 589 15.12 21.67 -24.21
N HIS A 590 15.20 22.48 -25.27
CA HIS A 590 15.91 22.17 -26.52
C HIS A 590 17.43 21.99 -26.27
N TYR A 591 17.99 20.91 -26.82
CA TYR A 591 19.30 20.34 -26.52
C TYR A 591 20.52 21.06 -27.14
N VAL A 592 20.35 22.30 -27.63
CA VAL A 592 21.39 23.01 -28.41
C VAL A 592 22.47 23.68 -27.56
N ASP A 593 22.25 23.87 -26.25
CA ASP A 593 23.12 24.69 -25.38
C ASP A 593 23.67 23.92 -24.16
N LEU A 594 23.83 22.60 -24.28
CA LEU A 594 24.34 21.75 -23.19
C LEU A 594 25.87 21.83 -23.13
N ASN A 595 26.39 22.23 -21.98
CA ASN A 595 27.83 22.38 -21.71
C ASN A 595 28.31 21.31 -20.71
N LEU A 596 29.48 20.75 -21.00
CA LEU A 596 30.15 19.75 -20.17
C LEU A 596 31.26 20.41 -19.34
N HIS A 597 31.20 20.24 -18.03
CA HIS A 597 32.20 20.73 -17.09
C HIS A 597 33.03 19.56 -16.55
N MET A 598 34.33 19.56 -16.84
CA MET A 598 35.29 18.57 -16.35
C MET A 598 36.15 19.21 -15.26
N HIS A 599 35.97 18.81 -14.00
CA HIS A 599 36.82 19.27 -12.90
C HIS A 599 38.11 18.46 -12.88
N THR A 600 39.25 19.13 -12.87
CA THR A 600 40.54 18.50 -13.11
C THR A 600 41.47 18.65 -11.91
N LEU A 601 42.33 17.67 -11.70
CA LEU A 601 43.36 17.69 -10.67
C LEU A 601 44.72 17.46 -11.33
N ASN A 602 45.69 18.30 -10.97
CA ASN A 602 47.07 18.28 -11.45
C ASN A 602 47.27 18.61 -12.94
N TYR A 603 46.26 19.19 -13.61
CA TYR A 603 46.41 19.80 -14.93
C TYR A 603 46.85 21.26 -14.82
N ASP A 604 47.69 21.71 -15.75
CA ASP A 604 48.10 23.11 -15.85
C ASP A 604 47.03 23.97 -16.57
N ILE A 605 46.95 25.26 -16.24
CA ILE A 605 46.04 26.18 -16.93
C ILE A 605 46.41 26.25 -18.41
N GLY A 606 45.44 26.02 -19.29
CA GLY A 606 45.62 25.94 -20.74
C GLY A 606 45.98 24.54 -21.26
N GLU A 607 46.11 23.54 -20.39
CA GLU A 607 46.31 22.15 -20.81
C GLU A 607 44.99 21.53 -21.28
N ASN A 608 45.05 20.76 -22.38
CA ASN A 608 43.86 20.16 -22.98
C ASN A 608 43.46 18.87 -22.27
N VAL A 609 42.17 18.74 -21.95
CA VAL A 609 41.56 17.56 -21.34
C VAL A 609 40.49 17.04 -22.28
N SER A 610 40.49 15.73 -22.52
CA SER A 610 39.50 15.06 -23.36
C SER A 610 38.80 13.92 -22.60
N CYS A 611 37.51 13.74 -22.84
CA CYS A 611 36.76 12.56 -22.41
C CYS A 611 35.79 12.11 -23.51
N ASP A 612 35.42 10.83 -23.49
CA ASP A 612 34.40 10.26 -24.38
C ASP A 612 33.05 10.23 -23.66
N VAL A 613 32.04 10.83 -24.27
CA VAL A 613 30.66 10.83 -23.77
C VAL A 613 29.87 9.76 -24.52
N PHE A 614 29.44 8.72 -23.82
CA PHE A 614 28.58 7.66 -24.36
C PHE A 614 27.10 8.04 -24.22
N TYR A 615 26.32 7.75 -25.26
CA TYR A 615 24.91 8.09 -25.28
C TYR A 615 24.07 7.12 -26.12
N PHE A 616 22.78 7.03 -25.82
CA PHE A 616 21.83 6.26 -26.63
C PHE A 616 21.05 7.15 -27.59
N ASN A 617 21.02 6.74 -28.86
CA ASN A 617 20.10 7.25 -29.85
C ASN A 617 18.65 6.81 -29.55
N PRO A 618 17.63 7.50 -30.10
CA PRO A 618 16.22 7.13 -29.89
C PRO A 618 15.85 5.71 -30.34
N ASP A 619 16.63 5.11 -31.23
CA ASP A 619 16.46 3.74 -31.71
C ASP A 619 17.10 2.68 -30.77
N GLY A 620 17.73 3.12 -29.68
CA GLY A 620 18.38 2.26 -28.68
C GLY A 620 19.81 1.86 -29.04
N THR A 621 20.41 2.43 -30.11
CA THR A 621 21.82 2.23 -30.41
C THR A 621 22.71 3.10 -29.52
N GLU A 622 23.81 2.52 -29.03
CA GLU A 622 24.85 3.24 -28.29
C GLU A 622 25.82 3.91 -29.27
N ASP A 623 26.15 5.17 -29.03
CA ASP A 623 27.12 5.95 -29.78
C ASP A 623 28.00 6.76 -28.80
N SER A 624 29.10 7.33 -29.28
CA SER A 624 30.08 8.05 -28.46
C SER A 624 30.56 9.34 -29.11
N LEU A 625 30.76 10.38 -28.31
CA LEU A 625 31.32 11.65 -28.74
C LEU A 625 32.58 11.99 -27.92
N SER A 626 33.73 12.12 -28.59
CA SER A 626 34.94 12.64 -27.96
C SER A 626 34.86 14.16 -27.81
N VAL A 627 34.97 14.64 -26.58
CA VAL A 627 34.87 16.06 -26.23
C VAL A 627 36.18 16.50 -25.58
N SER A 628 36.72 17.64 -25.99
CA SER A 628 37.90 18.22 -25.34
C SER A 628 37.79 19.72 -25.11
N ALA A 629 38.44 20.20 -24.04
CA ALA A 629 38.52 21.61 -23.69
C ALA A 629 39.80 21.90 -22.89
N ASP A 630 40.23 23.17 -22.89
CA ASP A 630 41.41 23.60 -22.14
C ASP A 630 41.05 23.96 -20.69
N VAL A 631 41.92 23.60 -19.75
CA VAL A 631 41.73 23.86 -18.32
C VAL A 631 41.82 25.35 -18.03
N ASN A 632 40.77 25.88 -17.41
CA ASN A 632 40.68 27.28 -17.00
C ASN A 632 41.34 27.50 -15.61
N LYS A 633 41.40 28.76 -15.18
CA LYS A 633 41.98 29.18 -13.88
C LYS A 633 41.33 28.59 -12.62
N ASN A 634 40.18 27.93 -12.75
CA ASN A 634 39.45 27.27 -11.67
C ASN A 634 39.70 25.74 -11.65
N ASN A 635 40.70 25.23 -12.39
CA ASN A 635 40.95 23.80 -12.59
C ASN A 635 39.74 23.07 -13.19
N GLU A 636 39.14 23.69 -14.21
CA GLU A 636 37.96 23.17 -14.88
C GLU A 636 38.10 23.34 -16.39
N ALA A 637 37.83 22.30 -17.16
CA ALA A 637 37.76 22.36 -18.62
C ALA A 637 36.28 22.33 -19.03
N ILE A 638 35.82 23.38 -19.73
CA ILE A 638 34.41 23.54 -20.11
C ILE A 638 34.28 23.40 -21.63
N ALA A 639 33.59 22.34 -22.07
CA ALA A 639 33.26 22.15 -23.47
C ALA A 639 31.82 22.60 -23.73
N MET A 640 31.65 23.56 -24.64
CA MET A 640 30.36 24.20 -24.88
C MET A 640 29.61 23.59 -26.07
N ASN A 641 28.28 23.55 -25.99
CA ASN A 641 27.35 23.18 -27.08
C ASN A 641 27.64 21.82 -27.73
N ILE A 642 27.93 20.81 -26.90
CA ILE A 642 28.51 19.54 -27.37
C ILE A 642 27.57 18.71 -28.26
N PHE A 643 26.26 19.00 -28.31
CA PHE A 643 25.27 18.29 -29.13
C PHE A 643 24.56 19.17 -30.17
N SER A 644 25.19 20.27 -30.58
CA SER A 644 24.61 21.28 -31.50
C SER A 644 24.09 20.74 -32.84
N ASP A 645 24.53 19.57 -33.31
CA ASP A 645 24.09 18.94 -34.57
C ASP A 645 23.13 17.74 -34.39
N ILE A 646 22.72 17.40 -33.16
CA ILE A 646 21.88 16.22 -32.91
C ILE A 646 20.40 16.59 -32.79
N SER A 647 19.59 16.15 -33.75
CA SER A 647 18.16 16.51 -33.87
C SER A 647 17.20 15.70 -32.97
N SER A 648 17.71 14.92 -32.00
CA SER A 648 16.89 13.95 -31.27
C SER A 648 17.19 13.84 -29.76
N LYS A 649 16.31 13.18 -29.01
CA LYS A 649 16.42 13.01 -27.54
C LYS A 649 17.58 12.06 -27.20
N ILE A 650 18.49 12.53 -26.35
CA ILE A 650 19.69 11.78 -25.94
C ILE A 650 19.57 11.41 -24.46
N TYR A 651 19.90 10.17 -24.13
CA TYR A 651 20.10 9.73 -22.74
C TYR A 651 21.59 9.65 -22.44
N LEU A 652 22.06 10.46 -21.50
CA LEU A 652 23.46 10.49 -21.07
C LEU A 652 23.65 9.63 -19.82
N TYR A 653 24.72 8.85 -19.79
CA TYR A 653 25.20 8.16 -18.61
C TYR A 653 26.73 8.26 -18.55
N TYR A 654 27.28 8.27 -17.34
CA TYR A 654 28.72 8.30 -17.11
C TYR A 654 29.16 6.90 -16.68
N GLY A 655 30.15 6.35 -17.37
CA GLY A 655 30.93 5.21 -16.90
C GLY A 655 32.16 5.69 -16.13
N ASP A 656 32.64 4.87 -15.19
CA ASP A 656 33.79 5.16 -14.30
C ASP A 656 35.08 5.53 -15.03
#